data_AF-A0A1S3X9N1-F1
#
_entry.id   AF-A0A1S3X9N1-F1
#
_cell.length_a   1.000
_cell.length_b   1.000
_cell.length_c   1.000
_cell.angle_alpha   90.00
_cell.angle_beta   90.00
_cell.angle_gamma   90.00
#
_symmetry.space_group_name_H-M   'P 1'
#
loop_
_entity.id
_entity.type
_entity.pdbx_description
1 polymer ?
#
loop_
_entity_poly.entity_id
_entity_poly.type
_entity_poly.pdbx_seq_one_letter_code
_entity_poly.pdbx_strand_id
1 'polypeptide(L)'
;MDVLAGLLDLLRRGEREGSQVGKNRILPLSFTGGPRDMRRRYMDAIALVQRFGIPDIFLTITCNPSCPEIQVNLLSTDEAQNRPDLVSRIFRAKLEEFKKDILKRQIFGKVAAFMYTVKFQKRGLPHAHFLIILDEKYKLLTPEAYDKFVCAELPDPKRNSDLFKLVTQHMLHGPCGQLNPTSPCMKKKNGHCKFKFPKEFAKQTTKGKSSYPIYRRRNTGKSVEIRGQLFDNSWVVSYNPFLLSKFNCHINVEICSDIKVVKYIYKYICKGHDKIAFHIHPNETNIEVDEIKEYQSARWVSPPEAVWRIFAFPISEMIPNVYHLQLHLDGQQIVSFKNTDNISRIVNNPMIKKTMLTEFFRMNSENENAITLNLLYREFPEYFVWSTTYKMWSRRQQGYAIGRVVTCHPTEGERYYLRLLLMNVRGPKSYKNLRTVNGITCGTFREAAEKRGLLLCDNNLIECMSEAVSYQMPHSLRHLFAVLLVYCNSANPRELWKKFEIPMSEDFNKYPNMHTREIRHKVLNHINDILHSMGRYINEFELTQGKIQPSATAKEAKDVHFERNIIVTEQDLLLPYKLNIEQKRAYNVILDRIFSNKLGAFFIDGPCGTGKSFLYRALLATVRHRGFRALATASSGVAASHLPGGRTAHF
;
A
#
# COMPACT_ATOMS: atom_id res chain seq x y z
N MET A 1 -8.80 17.82 -15.31
CA MET A 1 -8.83 18.14 -13.86
C MET A 1 -7.69 19.06 -13.57
N ASP A 2 -7.96 20.15 -12.86
CA ASP A 2 -6.96 21.11 -12.41
C ASP A 2 -7.39 21.72 -11.07
N VAL A 3 -6.52 22.52 -10.45
CA VAL A 3 -6.81 23.26 -9.22
C VAL A 3 -7.43 24.61 -9.58
N LEU A 4 -8.41 25.09 -8.79
CA LEU A 4 -9.14 26.34 -9.11
C LEU A 4 -8.20 27.55 -9.28
N ALA A 5 -7.19 27.72 -8.42
CA ALA A 5 -6.18 28.76 -8.58
C ALA A 5 -5.43 28.66 -9.93
N GLY A 6 -5.09 27.45 -10.37
CA GLY A 6 -4.48 27.22 -11.69
C GLY A 6 -5.39 27.63 -12.84
N LEU A 7 -6.70 27.34 -12.75
CA LEU A 7 -7.69 27.80 -13.74
C LEU A 7 -7.83 29.32 -13.77
N LEU A 8 -7.78 29.99 -12.62
CA LEU A 8 -7.80 31.45 -12.51
C LEU A 8 -6.56 32.08 -13.16
N ASP A 9 -5.37 31.49 -12.95
CA ASP A 9 -4.14 31.97 -13.57
C ASP A 9 -4.13 31.75 -15.09
N LEU A 10 -4.71 30.64 -15.57
CA LEU A 10 -4.87 30.40 -17.01
C LEU A 10 -5.86 31.39 -17.64
N LEU A 11 -6.95 31.74 -16.94
CA LEU A 11 -7.85 32.80 -17.38
C LEU A 11 -7.12 34.15 -17.48
N ARG A 12 -6.24 34.48 -16.53
CA ARG A 12 -5.42 35.69 -16.58
C ARG A 12 -4.44 35.69 -17.76
N ARG A 13 -4.00 34.52 -18.20
CA ARG A 13 -3.12 34.32 -19.37
C ARG A 13 -3.86 34.26 -20.71
N GLY A 14 -5.19 34.43 -20.72
CA GLY A 14 -6.00 34.47 -21.95
C GLY A 14 -6.56 33.12 -22.40
N GLU A 15 -6.25 32.01 -21.72
CA GLU A 15 -6.79 30.69 -22.06
C GLU A 15 -8.28 30.60 -21.70
N ARG A 16 -9.09 30.02 -22.58
CA ARG A 16 -10.56 29.97 -22.42
C ARG A 16 -11.18 28.59 -22.64
N GLU A 17 -10.52 27.72 -23.39
CA GLU A 17 -11.03 26.37 -23.70
C GLU A 17 -10.47 25.30 -22.76
N GLY A 18 -11.33 24.40 -22.27
CA GLY A 18 -10.93 23.24 -21.49
C GLY A 18 -10.07 22.23 -22.27
N SER A 19 -10.05 22.28 -23.60
CA SER A 19 -9.23 21.45 -24.49
C SER A 19 -7.73 21.73 -24.33
N GLN A 20 -7.37 22.99 -24.05
CA GLN A 20 -6.00 23.47 -23.89
C GLN A 20 -5.49 23.34 -22.44
N VAL A 21 -6.36 22.91 -21.51
CA VAL A 21 -6.11 23.00 -20.06
C VAL A 21 -6.30 21.65 -19.35
N GLY A 22 -5.24 21.19 -18.67
CA GLY A 22 -5.22 19.97 -17.86
C GLY A 22 -4.98 18.69 -18.66
N LYS A 23 -3.79 18.08 -18.53
CA LYS A 23 -3.37 16.94 -19.38
C LYS A 23 -3.65 15.53 -18.85
N ASN A 24 -4.29 15.36 -17.70
CA ASN A 24 -4.46 14.03 -17.11
C ASN A 24 -5.87 13.46 -17.29
N ARG A 25 -6.06 12.56 -18.27
CA ARG A 25 -7.22 11.64 -18.34
C ARG A 25 -7.16 10.68 -17.14
N ILE A 26 -7.80 11.09 -16.06
CA ILE A 26 -7.80 10.35 -14.80
C ILE A 26 -9.11 9.57 -14.68
N LEU A 27 -9.00 8.25 -14.59
CA LEU A 27 -10.15 7.42 -14.24
C LEU A 27 -10.70 7.83 -12.85
N PRO A 28 -12.01 8.02 -12.72
CA PRO A 28 -12.60 8.46 -11.45
C PRO A 28 -12.49 7.37 -10.38
N LEU A 29 -12.62 7.78 -9.12
CA LEU A 29 -12.71 6.86 -7.97
C LEU A 29 -13.90 5.88 -8.08
N SER A 30 -14.92 6.22 -8.86
CA SER A 30 -16.08 5.37 -9.15
C SER A 30 -15.79 4.26 -10.15
N PHE A 31 -14.64 4.28 -10.83
CA PHE A 31 -14.28 3.22 -11.78
C PHE A 31 -13.82 1.96 -11.04
N THR A 32 -14.73 0.99 -10.91
CA THR A 32 -14.53 -0.22 -10.11
C THR A 32 -13.35 -1.08 -10.59
N GLY A 33 -12.39 -1.27 -9.68
CA GLY A 33 -11.16 -2.02 -9.90
C GLY A 33 -10.02 -1.23 -10.56
N GLY A 34 -10.19 0.08 -10.77
CA GLY A 34 -9.09 0.98 -11.11
C GLY A 34 -8.16 1.24 -9.91
N PRO A 35 -6.91 1.68 -10.13
CA PRO A 35 -5.94 1.90 -9.04
C PRO A 35 -6.45 2.82 -7.92
N ARG A 36 -7.20 3.87 -8.28
CA ARG A 36 -7.79 4.83 -7.35
C ARG A 36 -8.91 4.22 -6.52
N ASP A 37 -9.79 3.42 -7.13
CA ASP A 37 -10.83 2.68 -6.42
C ASP A 37 -10.22 1.66 -5.44
N MET A 38 -9.19 0.91 -5.85
CA MET A 38 -8.51 -0.05 -4.97
C MET A 38 -7.88 0.64 -3.76
N ARG A 39 -7.14 1.74 -4.00
CA ARG A 39 -6.52 2.53 -2.93
C ARG A 39 -7.56 3.11 -1.99
N ARG A 40 -8.67 3.61 -2.52
CA ARG A 40 -9.82 4.12 -1.77
C ARG A 40 -10.38 3.06 -0.84
N ARG A 41 -10.75 1.88 -1.37
CA ARG A 41 -11.29 0.77 -0.59
C ARG A 41 -10.36 0.34 0.54
N TYR A 42 -9.05 0.26 0.26
CA TYR A 42 -8.05 -0.04 1.28
C TYR A 42 -8.01 1.02 2.38
N MET A 43 -7.98 2.31 2.03
CA MET A 43 -7.93 3.38 3.02
C MET A 43 -9.21 3.47 3.86
N ASP A 44 -10.37 3.18 3.28
CA ASP A 44 -11.66 3.16 4.00
C ASP A 44 -11.73 2.01 4.98
N ALA A 45 -11.23 0.86 4.57
CA ALA A 45 -11.02 -0.30 5.41
C ALA A 45 -10.16 0.02 6.64
N ILE A 46 -9.04 0.73 6.44
CA ILE A 46 -8.19 1.17 7.55
C ILE A 46 -8.93 2.17 8.45
N ALA A 47 -9.80 3.02 7.90
CA ALA A 47 -10.61 3.93 8.71
C ALA A 47 -11.55 3.18 9.65
N LEU A 48 -12.17 2.09 9.18
CA LEU A 48 -12.97 1.23 10.04
C LEU A 48 -12.13 0.65 11.18
N VAL A 49 -10.93 0.14 10.87
CA VAL A 49 -10.03 -0.43 11.89
C VAL A 49 -9.61 0.61 12.92
N GLN A 50 -9.31 1.83 12.48
CA GLN A 50 -8.97 2.93 13.38
C GLN A 50 -10.13 3.35 14.28
N ARG A 51 -11.37 3.23 13.81
CA ARG A 51 -12.57 3.63 14.57
C ARG A 51 -13.08 2.53 15.50
N PHE A 52 -13.06 1.28 15.05
CA PHE A 52 -13.75 0.15 15.69
C PHE A 52 -12.81 -0.96 16.17
N GLY A 53 -11.51 -0.82 15.96
CA GLY A 53 -10.52 -1.84 16.27
C GLY A 53 -10.34 -2.86 15.15
N ILE A 54 -9.52 -3.87 15.42
CA ILE A 54 -9.22 -4.92 14.44
C ILE A 54 -10.46 -5.79 14.15
N PRO A 55 -10.56 -6.40 12.95
CA PRO A 55 -11.55 -7.43 12.68
C PRO A 55 -11.42 -8.57 13.67
N ASP A 56 -12.57 -9.13 14.07
CA ASP A 56 -12.67 -10.29 14.94
C ASP A 56 -12.80 -11.59 14.12
N ILE A 57 -13.48 -11.50 12.96
CA ILE A 57 -13.74 -12.66 12.09
C ILE A 57 -13.35 -12.32 10.66
N PHE A 58 -12.55 -13.20 10.06
CA PHE A 58 -12.32 -13.28 8.63
C PHE A 58 -13.03 -14.49 8.07
N LEU A 59 -13.88 -14.27 7.08
CA LEU A 59 -14.70 -15.32 6.49
C LEU A 59 -14.57 -15.32 4.99
N THR A 60 -14.57 -16.50 4.40
CA THR A 60 -14.60 -16.65 2.94
C THR A 60 -15.69 -17.61 2.51
N ILE A 61 -16.37 -17.29 1.41
CA ILE A 61 -17.40 -18.13 0.80
C ILE A 61 -17.11 -18.28 -0.69
N THR A 62 -17.16 -19.52 -1.19
CA THR A 62 -16.98 -19.82 -2.62
C THR A 62 -18.28 -20.36 -3.19
N CYS A 63 -18.66 -19.92 -4.39
CA CYS A 63 -19.82 -20.46 -5.08
C CYS A 63 -19.68 -21.98 -5.29
N ASN A 64 -20.74 -22.73 -5.01
CA ASN A 64 -20.84 -24.15 -5.33
C ASN A 64 -21.62 -24.29 -6.66
N PRO A 65 -20.97 -24.63 -7.79
CA PRO A 65 -21.66 -24.78 -9.08
C PRO A 65 -22.65 -25.95 -9.08
N SER A 66 -22.46 -26.93 -8.19
CA SER A 66 -23.33 -28.10 -8.04
C SER A 66 -24.44 -27.87 -7.02
N CYS A 67 -24.69 -26.63 -6.59
CA CYS A 67 -25.80 -26.36 -5.68
C CYS A 67 -27.16 -26.60 -6.37
N PRO A 68 -28.18 -27.11 -5.65
CA PRO A 68 -29.48 -27.44 -6.25
C PRO A 68 -30.11 -26.26 -7.00
N GLU A 69 -29.94 -25.04 -6.49
CA GLU A 69 -30.49 -23.84 -7.11
C GLU A 69 -29.93 -23.60 -8.52
N ILE A 70 -28.67 -23.94 -8.77
CA ILE A 70 -28.09 -23.89 -10.12
C ILE A 70 -28.62 -25.08 -10.93
N GLN A 71 -28.47 -26.30 -10.40
CA GLN A 71 -28.72 -27.54 -11.14
C GLN A 71 -30.17 -27.65 -11.66
N VAL A 72 -31.17 -27.26 -10.86
CA VAL A 72 -32.59 -27.29 -11.26
C VAL A 72 -32.91 -26.28 -12.38
N ASN A 73 -32.07 -25.26 -12.55
CA ASN A 73 -32.24 -24.22 -13.58
C ASN A 73 -31.31 -24.40 -14.79
N LEU A 74 -30.57 -25.52 -14.86
CA LEU A 74 -29.80 -25.90 -16.04
C LEU A 74 -30.67 -26.75 -16.98
N LEU A 75 -30.49 -26.56 -18.28
CA LEU A 75 -30.97 -27.52 -19.27
C LEU A 75 -30.15 -28.82 -19.15
N SER A 76 -30.69 -29.94 -19.64
CA SER A 76 -29.99 -31.24 -19.59
C SER A 76 -28.63 -31.25 -20.31
N THR A 77 -28.43 -30.34 -21.26
CA THR A 77 -27.17 -30.14 -22.00
C THR A 77 -26.28 -29.03 -21.42
N ASP A 78 -26.78 -28.25 -20.45
CA ASP A 78 -26.03 -27.13 -19.88
C ASP A 78 -25.08 -27.60 -18.78
N GLU A 79 -23.90 -26.99 -18.74
CA GLU A 79 -23.00 -27.06 -17.60
C GLU A 79 -23.03 -25.72 -16.84
N ALA A 80 -22.91 -25.77 -15.51
CA ALA A 80 -22.94 -24.56 -14.67
C ALA A 80 -21.91 -23.50 -15.10
N GLN A 81 -20.74 -23.93 -15.59
CA GLN A 81 -19.68 -23.04 -16.08
C GLN A 81 -20.06 -22.26 -17.35
N ASN A 82 -20.99 -22.80 -18.15
CA ASN A 82 -21.50 -22.17 -19.38
C ASN A 82 -22.68 -21.24 -19.10
N ARG A 83 -23.18 -21.18 -17.85
CA ARG A 83 -24.27 -20.30 -17.40
C ARG A 83 -23.79 -19.27 -16.38
N PRO A 84 -22.84 -18.37 -16.75
CA PRO A 84 -22.27 -17.38 -15.83
C PRO A 84 -23.31 -16.39 -15.29
N ASP A 85 -24.41 -16.19 -16.01
CA ASP A 85 -25.58 -15.42 -15.58
C ASP A 85 -26.26 -16.06 -14.36
N LEU A 86 -26.53 -17.35 -14.43
CA LEU A 86 -27.19 -18.12 -13.38
C LEU A 86 -26.29 -18.21 -12.15
N VAL A 87 -25.01 -18.54 -12.34
CA VAL A 87 -23.98 -18.60 -11.28
C VAL A 87 -23.89 -17.25 -10.56
N SER A 88 -23.83 -16.14 -11.30
CA SER A 88 -23.70 -14.80 -10.70
C SER A 88 -24.94 -14.38 -9.92
N ARG A 89 -26.14 -14.63 -10.46
CA ARG A 89 -27.42 -14.30 -9.81
C ARG A 89 -27.64 -15.10 -8.53
N ILE A 90 -27.40 -16.42 -8.56
CA ILE A 90 -27.58 -17.29 -7.40
C ILE A 90 -26.53 -16.96 -6.33
N PHE A 91 -25.27 -16.75 -6.71
CA PHE A 91 -24.26 -16.33 -5.75
C PHE A 91 -24.58 -14.98 -5.12
N ARG A 92 -25.09 -14.02 -5.90
CA ARG A 92 -25.58 -12.73 -5.40
C ARG A 92 -26.70 -12.89 -4.38
N ALA A 93 -27.68 -13.74 -4.66
CA ALA A 93 -28.79 -14.03 -3.75
C ALA A 93 -28.29 -14.66 -2.43
N LYS A 94 -27.39 -15.66 -2.53
CA LYS A 94 -26.75 -16.27 -1.35
C LYS A 94 -25.97 -15.23 -0.55
N LEU A 95 -25.22 -14.32 -1.18
CA LEU A 95 -24.49 -13.25 -0.47
C LEU A 95 -25.42 -12.27 0.26
N GLU A 96 -26.58 -11.91 -0.29
CA GLU A 96 -27.53 -11.05 0.41
C GLU A 96 -28.15 -11.74 1.63
N GLU A 97 -28.51 -13.02 1.50
CA GLU A 97 -29.01 -13.78 2.63
C GLU A 97 -27.93 -13.99 3.71
N PHE A 98 -26.69 -14.23 3.28
CA PHE A 98 -25.52 -14.33 4.14
C PHE A 98 -25.27 -13.04 4.93
N LYS A 99 -25.39 -11.88 4.28
CA LYS A 99 -25.32 -10.57 4.95
C LYS A 99 -26.45 -10.39 5.96
N LYS A 100 -27.67 -10.82 5.65
CA LYS A 100 -28.79 -10.74 6.62
C LYS A 100 -28.52 -11.59 7.85
N ASP A 101 -27.96 -12.79 7.69
CA ASP A 101 -27.57 -13.63 8.83
C ASP A 101 -26.56 -12.93 9.74
N ILE A 102 -25.53 -12.33 9.15
CA ILE A 102 -24.48 -11.63 9.92
C ILE A 102 -25.01 -10.35 10.59
N LEU A 103 -25.72 -9.51 9.84
CA LEU A 103 -26.02 -8.14 10.27
C LEU A 103 -27.35 -8.01 11.00
N LYS A 104 -28.38 -8.73 10.54
CA LYS A 104 -29.74 -8.63 11.07
C LYS A 104 -30.02 -9.73 12.08
N ARG A 105 -29.69 -10.99 11.73
CA ARG A 105 -29.88 -12.14 12.64
C ARG A 105 -28.74 -12.30 13.65
N GLN A 106 -27.66 -11.54 13.47
CA GLN A 106 -26.56 -11.42 14.43
C GLN A 106 -25.99 -12.78 14.86
N ILE A 107 -25.78 -13.69 13.90
CA ILE A 107 -25.31 -15.06 14.19
C ILE A 107 -23.97 -15.11 14.94
N PHE A 108 -23.16 -14.05 14.84
CA PHE A 108 -21.88 -13.89 15.56
C PHE A 108 -21.97 -12.87 16.70
N GLY A 109 -23.15 -12.31 16.96
CA GLY A 109 -23.34 -11.11 17.77
C GLY A 109 -23.52 -9.83 16.93
N LYS A 110 -23.69 -8.71 17.62
CA LYS A 110 -23.90 -7.41 16.98
C LYS A 110 -22.62 -6.95 16.29
N VAL A 111 -22.76 -6.55 15.02
CA VAL A 111 -21.65 -6.06 14.19
C VAL A 111 -21.52 -4.55 14.33
N ALA A 112 -20.34 -4.06 14.73
CA ALA A 112 -20.01 -2.64 14.77
C ALA A 112 -19.60 -2.12 13.38
N ALA A 113 -18.81 -2.91 12.66
CA ALA A 113 -18.43 -2.61 11.29
C ALA A 113 -18.18 -3.89 10.50
N PHE A 114 -18.40 -3.86 9.19
CA PHE A 114 -18.00 -4.95 8.32
C PHE A 114 -17.62 -4.43 6.93
N MET A 115 -16.87 -5.25 6.21
CA MET A 115 -16.75 -5.10 4.77
C MET A 115 -16.73 -6.46 4.10
N TYR A 116 -17.10 -6.48 2.82
CA TYR A 116 -16.81 -7.63 1.98
C TYR A 116 -16.33 -7.24 0.61
N THR A 117 -15.68 -8.17 -0.09
CA THR A 117 -15.32 -8.02 -1.50
C THR A 117 -15.46 -9.36 -2.21
N VAL A 118 -16.15 -9.33 -3.33
CA VAL A 118 -16.25 -10.42 -4.29
C VAL A 118 -15.04 -10.39 -5.21
N LYS A 119 -14.48 -11.57 -5.44
CA LYS A 119 -13.40 -11.84 -6.38
C LYS A 119 -13.82 -13.00 -7.25
N PHE A 120 -13.36 -12.98 -8.48
CA PHE A 120 -13.58 -14.06 -9.42
C PHE A 120 -12.26 -14.76 -9.60
N GLN A 121 -12.18 -16.00 -9.10
CA GLN A 121 -10.95 -16.79 -9.21
C GLN A 121 -10.71 -17.13 -10.69
N LYS A 122 -9.46 -17.45 -11.07
CA LYS A 122 -9.14 -17.85 -12.46
C LYS A 122 -9.99 -19.02 -12.97
N ARG A 123 -10.51 -19.85 -12.06
CA ARG A 123 -11.46 -20.94 -12.34
C ARG A 123 -12.91 -20.47 -12.56
N GLY A 124 -13.14 -19.17 -12.69
CA GLY A 124 -14.45 -18.58 -13.01
C GLY A 124 -15.39 -18.39 -11.82
N LEU A 125 -15.32 -19.24 -10.79
CA LEU A 125 -16.29 -19.20 -9.69
C LEU A 125 -16.18 -17.90 -8.85
N PRO A 126 -17.33 -17.25 -8.55
CA PRO A 126 -17.39 -16.17 -7.59
C PRO A 126 -16.96 -16.63 -6.19
N HIS A 127 -16.19 -15.77 -5.52
CA HIS A 127 -15.69 -15.98 -4.17
C HIS A 127 -15.76 -14.66 -3.41
N ALA A 128 -16.19 -14.66 -2.15
CA ALA A 128 -16.24 -13.44 -1.36
C ALA A 128 -15.40 -13.57 -0.09
N HIS A 129 -14.75 -12.47 0.26
CA HIS A 129 -14.06 -12.28 1.53
C HIS A 129 -14.86 -11.31 2.40
N PHE A 130 -15.08 -11.66 3.65
CA PHE A 130 -15.74 -10.85 4.67
C PHE A 130 -14.77 -10.55 5.79
N LEU A 131 -14.80 -9.32 6.27
CA LEU A 131 -14.15 -8.88 7.49
C LEU A 131 -15.22 -8.28 8.40
N ILE A 132 -15.32 -8.83 9.61
CA ILE A 132 -16.37 -8.48 10.57
C ILE A 132 -15.70 -7.97 11.83
N ILE A 133 -16.11 -6.79 12.27
CA ILE A 133 -15.75 -6.18 13.55
C ILE A 133 -17.00 -6.18 14.40
N LEU A 134 -16.99 -6.97 15.47
CA LEU A 134 -18.06 -7.09 16.45
C LEU A 134 -18.06 -5.88 17.39
N ASP A 135 -19.25 -5.55 17.88
CA ASP A 135 -19.45 -4.58 18.97
C ASP A 135 -18.76 -5.08 20.25
N GLU A 136 -18.33 -4.15 21.10
CA GLU A 136 -17.46 -4.43 22.25
C GLU A 136 -18.01 -5.54 23.16
N LYS A 137 -19.33 -5.59 23.34
CA LYS A 137 -20.01 -6.60 24.17
C LYS A 137 -19.98 -8.01 23.59
N TYR A 138 -19.66 -8.16 22.31
CA TYR A 138 -19.66 -9.43 21.56
C TYR A 138 -18.26 -9.88 21.16
N LYS A 139 -17.21 -9.20 21.65
CA LYS A 139 -15.84 -9.55 21.32
C LYS A 139 -15.50 -10.98 21.74
N LEU A 140 -14.79 -11.68 20.86
CA LEU A 140 -14.37 -13.05 21.08
C LEU A 140 -13.01 -13.05 21.80
N LEU A 141 -13.04 -13.09 23.13
CA LEU A 141 -11.84 -12.91 23.95
C LEU A 141 -11.20 -14.22 24.44
N THR A 142 -11.96 -15.32 24.44
CA THR A 142 -11.52 -16.63 24.95
C THR A 142 -11.61 -17.74 23.89
N PRO A 143 -10.79 -18.81 23.98
CA PRO A 143 -10.88 -19.98 23.10
C PRO A 143 -12.28 -20.62 23.05
N GLU A 144 -12.98 -20.66 24.18
CA GLU A 144 -14.34 -21.23 24.28
C GLU A 144 -15.33 -20.40 23.47
N ALA A 145 -15.14 -19.07 23.41
CA ALA A 145 -15.93 -18.20 22.54
C ALA A 145 -15.65 -18.48 21.06
N TYR A 146 -14.42 -18.88 20.68
CA TYR A 146 -14.09 -19.28 19.31
C TYR A 146 -14.81 -20.57 18.93
N ASP A 147 -14.77 -21.56 19.81
CA ASP A 147 -15.35 -22.89 19.61
C ASP A 147 -16.89 -22.86 19.47
N LYS A 148 -17.56 -21.80 19.94
CA LYS A 148 -19.00 -21.57 19.68
C LYS A 148 -19.31 -21.34 18.20
N PHE A 149 -18.37 -20.78 17.45
CA PHE A 149 -18.59 -20.34 16.07
C PHE A 149 -17.74 -21.07 15.04
N VAL A 150 -16.59 -21.63 15.45
CA VAL A 150 -15.64 -22.29 14.55
C VAL A 150 -15.42 -23.73 14.98
N CYS A 151 -15.60 -24.65 14.04
CA CYS A 151 -15.27 -26.05 14.17
C CYS A 151 -14.20 -26.41 13.13
N ALA A 152 -13.32 -27.35 13.47
CA ALA A 152 -12.28 -27.84 12.59
C ALA A 152 -12.18 -29.38 12.64
N GLU A 153 -13.30 -30.05 12.94
CA GLU A 153 -13.40 -31.49 13.12
C GLU A 153 -14.51 -32.07 12.22
N LEU A 154 -14.37 -33.34 11.86
CA LEU A 154 -15.42 -34.14 11.25
C LEU A 154 -16.57 -34.31 12.27
N PRO A 155 -17.83 -34.01 11.88
CA PRO A 155 -18.99 -34.31 12.70
C PRO A 155 -19.12 -35.80 12.99
N ASP A 156 -19.89 -36.18 14.01
CA ASP A 156 -20.25 -37.58 14.20
C ASP A 156 -21.35 -37.97 13.19
N PRO A 157 -21.10 -38.91 12.25
CA PRO A 157 -22.08 -39.30 11.25
C PRO A 157 -23.35 -39.91 11.85
N LYS A 158 -23.29 -40.47 13.07
CA LYS A 158 -24.46 -41.01 13.77
C LYS A 158 -25.34 -39.90 14.37
N ARG A 159 -24.74 -38.77 14.76
CA ARG A 159 -25.46 -37.65 15.40
C ARG A 159 -25.95 -36.63 14.37
N ASN A 160 -25.17 -36.38 13.32
CA ASN A 160 -25.50 -35.42 12.29
C ASN A 160 -24.90 -35.85 10.94
N SER A 161 -25.60 -36.78 10.28
CA SER A 161 -25.19 -37.34 8.99
C SER A 161 -25.14 -36.29 7.89
N ASP A 162 -26.03 -35.30 7.90
CA ASP A 162 -26.10 -34.25 6.88
C ASP A 162 -24.93 -33.26 7.00
N LEU A 163 -24.63 -32.78 8.20
CA LEU A 163 -23.44 -31.95 8.40
C LEU A 163 -22.16 -32.73 8.09
N PHE A 164 -22.10 -34.02 8.44
CA PHE A 164 -20.97 -34.88 8.07
C PHE A 164 -20.76 -34.89 6.55
N LYS A 165 -21.82 -35.17 5.77
CA LYS A 165 -21.77 -35.12 4.29
C LYS A 165 -21.25 -33.76 3.80
N LEU A 166 -21.80 -32.66 4.31
CA LEU A 166 -21.38 -31.32 3.89
C LEU A 166 -19.93 -31.00 4.23
N VAL A 167 -19.45 -31.40 5.41
CA VAL A 167 -18.04 -31.21 5.80
C VAL A 167 -17.13 -32.03 4.90
N THR A 168 -17.50 -33.28 4.63
CA THR A 168 -16.71 -34.14 3.72
C THR A 168 -16.66 -33.62 2.30
N GLN A 169 -17.75 -33.01 1.82
CA GLN A 169 -17.86 -32.48 0.47
C GLN A 169 -17.15 -31.14 0.29
N HIS A 170 -17.28 -30.22 1.26
CA HIS A 170 -16.89 -28.81 1.07
C HIS A 170 -15.75 -28.35 1.96
N MET A 171 -15.48 -29.03 3.07
CA MET A 171 -14.56 -28.53 4.11
C MET A 171 -13.32 -29.40 4.29
N LEU A 172 -13.10 -30.44 3.50
CA LEU A 172 -11.83 -31.16 3.50
C LEU A 172 -10.85 -30.50 2.54
N HIS A 173 -9.65 -30.21 3.04
CA HIS A 173 -8.56 -29.79 2.18
C HIS A 173 -8.19 -30.94 1.25
N GLY A 174 -8.12 -30.66 -0.05
CA GLY A 174 -7.80 -31.69 -1.04
C GLY A 174 -6.42 -32.32 -0.80
N PRO A 175 -6.17 -33.52 -1.38
CA PRO A 175 -4.87 -34.17 -1.25
C PRO A 175 -3.78 -33.22 -1.73
N CYS A 176 -2.74 -33.06 -0.92
CA CYS A 176 -1.58 -32.24 -1.21
C CYS A 176 -0.39 -32.78 -0.41
N GLY A 177 0.75 -32.11 -0.48
CA GLY A 177 1.95 -32.61 0.18
C GLY A 177 2.47 -33.82 -0.58
N GLN A 178 2.77 -34.87 0.16
CA GLN A 178 3.18 -36.16 -0.39
C GLN A 178 2.03 -36.85 -1.15
N LEU A 179 0.77 -36.66 -0.73
CA LEU A 179 -0.40 -37.27 -1.37
C LEU A 179 -0.66 -36.71 -2.77
N ASN A 180 -0.30 -35.44 -3.01
CA ASN A 180 -0.36 -34.84 -4.33
C ASN A 180 0.58 -33.62 -4.43
N PRO A 181 1.81 -33.81 -4.93
CA PRO A 181 2.81 -32.75 -5.04
C PRO A 181 2.45 -31.65 -6.06
N THR A 182 1.55 -31.94 -7.01
CA THR A 182 1.17 -31.02 -8.09
C THR A 182 -0.01 -30.11 -7.72
N SER A 183 -0.61 -30.33 -6.54
CA SER A 183 -1.75 -29.54 -6.07
C SER A 183 -1.47 -28.03 -6.08
N PRO A 184 -2.42 -27.17 -6.49
CA PRO A 184 -2.21 -25.72 -6.59
C PRO A 184 -1.84 -25.02 -5.27
N CYS A 185 -2.12 -25.66 -4.13
CA CYS A 185 -1.74 -25.15 -2.82
C CYS A 185 -0.25 -25.35 -2.48
N MET A 186 0.48 -26.12 -3.27
CA MET A 186 1.87 -26.49 -3.00
C MET A 186 2.83 -25.33 -3.25
N LYS A 187 3.76 -25.10 -2.31
CA LYS A 187 4.88 -24.18 -2.53
C LYS A 187 5.94 -24.88 -3.38
N LYS A 188 6.14 -24.40 -4.61
CA LYS A 188 7.10 -24.96 -5.58
C LYS A 188 8.53 -25.14 -5.03
N LYS A 189 8.98 -24.30 -4.10
CA LYS A 189 10.35 -24.35 -3.57
C LYS A 189 10.59 -25.36 -2.44
N ASN A 190 9.57 -25.76 -1.69
CA ASN A 190 9.77 -26.51 -0.43
C ASN A 190 8.91 -27.77 -0.31
N GLY A 191 8.09 -28.11 -1.32
CA GLY A 191 7.25 -29.32 -1.27
C GLY A 191 6.20 -29.34 -0.14
N HIS A 192 5.94 -28.21 0.52
CA HIS A 192 4.93 -28.11 1.58
C HIS A 192 3.69 -27.34 1.11
N CYS A 193 2.54 -27.72 1.65
CA CYS A 193 1.29 -26.99 1.45
C CYS A 193 1.41 -25.55 1.99
N LYS A 194 1.01 -24.57 1.18
CA LYS A 194 0.99 -23.14 1.57
C LYS A 194 0.16 -22.89 2.82
N PHE A 195 -0.91 -23.67 3.01
CA PHE A 195 -1.82 -23.58 4.14
C PHE A 195 -1.44 -24.48 5.31
N LYS A 196 -0.31 -25.21 5.20
CA LYS A 196 0.22 -26.13 6.21
C LYS A 196 -0.73 -27.29 6.52
N PHE A 197 -1.34 -27.89 5.49
CA PHE A 197 -2.05 -29.16 5.64
C PHE A 197 -1.10 -30.35 5.39
N PRO A 198 -1.28 -31.48 6.11
CA PRO A 198 -2.20 -31.65 7.24
C PRO A 198 -1.82 -30.77 8.45
N LYS A 199 -2.83 -30.32 9.21
CA LYS A 199 -2.64 -29.51 10.42
C LYS A 199 -2.28 -30.38 11.61
N GLU A 200 -1.48 -29.86 12.52
CA GLU A 200 -1.23 -30.53 13.81
C GLU A 200 -2.53 -30.71 14.61
N PHE A 201 -2.63 -31.85 15.30
CA PHE A 201 -3.74 -32.10 16.22
C PHE A 201 -3.64 -31.23 17.47
N ALA A 202 -4.79 -30.80 17.98
CA ALA A 202 -4.90 -30.01 19.20
C ALA A 202 -6.11 -30.46 20.01
N LYS A 203 -5.89 -30.80 21.30
CA LYS A 203 -6.97 -31.24 22.20
C LYS A 203 -8.00 -30.15 22.50
N GLN A 204 -7.56 -28.88 22.48
CA GLN A 204 -8.37 -27.70 22.75
C GLN A 204 -7.88 -26.53 21.89
N THR A 205 -8.74 -25.52 21.71
CA THR A 205 -8.35 -24.29 21.00
C THR A 205 -7.39 -23.48 21.86
N THR A 206 -6.32 -22.96 21.26
CA THR A 206 -5.34 -22.11 21.94
C THR A 206 -5.01 -20.88 21.11
N LYS A 207 -4.60 -19.79 21.77
CA LYS A 207 -4.07 -18.62 21.09
C LYS A 207 -2.70 -18.99 20.50
N GLY A 208 -2.59 -18.96 19.17
CA GLY A 208 -1.35 -19.31 18.48
C GLY A 208 -0.27 -18.22 18.64
N LYS A 209 1.00 -18.58 18.50
CA LYS A 209 2.11 -17.61 18.31
C LYS A 209 2.00 -16.84 16.98
N SER A 210 1.20 -17.37 16.05
CA SER A 210 0.85 -16.74 14.79
C SER A 210 -0.52 -16.07 14.88
N SER A 211 -0.70 -14.95 14.18
CA SER A 211 -1.89 -14.48 13.47
C SER A 211 -3.30 -15.07 13.74
N TYR A 212 -3.46 -16.39 13.66
CA TYR A 212 -4.73 -17.12 13.83
C TYR A 212 -4.64 -18.12 14.99
N PRO A 213 -5.75 -18.39 15.72
CA PRO A 213 -5.78 -19.43 16.73
C PRO A 213 -5.43 -20.82 16.19
N ILE A 214 -4.92 -21.67 17.07
CA ILE A 214 -4.81 -23.10 16.81
C ILE A 214 -6.14 -23.71 17.28
N TYR A 215 -7.04 -24.01 16.35
CA TYR A 215 -8.35 -24.59 16.71
C TYR A 215 -8.22 -26.02 17.22
N ARG A 216 -9.14 -26.38 18.11
CA ARG A 216 -9.37 -27.75 18.54
C ARG A 216 -9.55 -28.66 17.33
N ARG A 217 -8.72 -29.69 17.29
CA ARG A 217 -8.63 -30.66 16.21
C ARG A 217 -8.15 -31.97 16.82
N ARG A 218 -9.05 -32.72 17.45
CA ARG A 218 -8.70 -33.93 18.21
C ARG A 218 -8.37 -35.07 17.26
N ASN A 219 -7.35 -35.84 17.61
CA ASN A 219 -7.15 -37.15 16.99
C ASN A 219 -8.16 -38.14 17.61
N THR A 220 -9.19 -38.48 16.85
CA THR A 220 -10.26 -39.40 17.28
C THR A 220 -10.08 -40.81 16.72
N GLY A 221 -9.04 -41.05 15.91
CA GLY A 221 -8.86 -42.29 15.15
C GLY A 221 -9.88 -42.49 14.02
N LYS A 222 -10.79 -41.54 13.78
CA LYS A 222 -11.78 -41.60 12.70
C LYS A 222 -11.23 -40.92 11.44
N SER A 223 -11.41 -41.57 10.30
CA SER A 223 -11.08 -41.05 8.98
C SER A 223 -12.22 -41.30 7.99
N VAL A 224 -12.25 -40.51 6.92
CA VAL A 224 -13.13 -40.69 5.77
C VAL A 224 -12.29 -40.90 4.52
N GLU A 225 -12.72 -41.82 3.66
CA GLU A 225 -12.06 -42.04 2.38
C GLU A 225 -12.63 -41.10 1.30
N ILE A 226 -11.75 -40.34 0.64
CA ILE A 226 -12.10 -39.48 -0.48
C ILE A 226 -11.07 -39.70 -1.59
N ARG A 227 -11.53 -40.12 -2.77
CA ARG A 227 -10.68 -40.35 -3.95
C ARG A 227 -9.50 -41.29 -3.66
N GLY A 228 -9.75 -42.39 -2.94
CA GLY A 228 -8.74 -43.40 -2.59
C GLY A 228 -7.74 -42.96 -1.51
N GLN A 229 -8.02 -41.88 -0.78
CA GLN A 229 -7.14 -41.34 0.27
C GLN A 229 -7.93 -41.15 1.56
N LEU A 230 -7.30 -41.45 2.70
CA LEU A 230 -7.91 -41.31 4.02
C LEU A 230 -7.65 -39.91 4.59
N PHE A 231 -8.72 -39.25 5.00
CA PHE A 231 -8.68 -37.91 5.60
C PHE A 231 -9.26 -37.96 7.01
N ASP A 232 -8.50 -37.46 7.98
CA ASP A 232 -8.93 -37.29 9.36
C ASP A 232 -9.14 -35.80 9.70
N ASN A 233 -9.30 -35.51 10.99
CA ASN A 233 -9.46 -34.14 11.47
C ASN A 233 -8.30 -33.21 11.10
N SER A 234 -7.08 -33.70 10.81
CA SER A 234 -5.94 -32.87 10.39
C SER A 234 -6.17 -32.12 9.07
N TRP A 235 -7.12 -32.60 8.25
CA TRP A 235 -7.42 -32.08 6.91
C TRP A 235 -8.63 -31.15 6.83
N VAL A 236 -9.38 -31.00 7.93
CA VAL A 236 -10.61 -30.21 7.95
C VAL A 236 -10.29 -28.70 7.94
N VAL A 237 -10.77 -27.98 6.95
CA VAL A 237 -10.74 -26.52 6.92
C VAL A 237 -11.74 -25.99 7.96
N SER A 238 -11.40 -24.93 8.70
CA SER A 238 -12.24 -24.39 9.76
C SER A 238 -13.56 -23.82 9.19
N TYR A 239 -14.69 -24.19 9.79
CA TYR A 239 -16.01 -23.85 9.30
C TYR A 239 -16.95 -23.47 10.44
N ASN A 240 -18.07 -22.83 10.09
CA ASN A 240 -19.19 -22.66 11.00
C ASN A 240 -20.30 -23.67 10.61
N PRO A 241 -20.71 -24.57 11.51
CA PRO A 241 -21.71 -25.61 11.19
C PRO A 241 -23.02 -25.06 10.62
N PHE A 242 -23.57 -23.99 11.22
CA PHE A 242 -24.82 -23.39 10.79
C PHE A 242 -24.72 -22.82 9.37
N LEU A 243 -23.68 -22.02 9.09
CA LEU A 243 -23.48 -21.41 7.77
C LEU A 243 -23.24 -22.45 6.69
N LEU A 244 -22.45 -23.50 6.98
CA LEU A 244 -22.21 -24.58 6.04
C LEU A 244 -23.51 -25.32 5.69
N SER A 245 -24.30 -25.69 6.71
CA SER A 245 -25.60 -26.33 6.52
C SER A 245 -26.57 -25.48 5.72
N LYS A 246 -26.62 -24.17 5.97
CA LYS A 246 -27.56 -23.27 5.30
C LYS A 246 -27.20 -23.01 3.84
N PHE A 247 -25.93 -22.81 3.52
CA PHE A 247 -25.52 -22.35 2.19
C PHE A 247 -25.03 -23.45 1.26
N ASN A 248 -24.68 -24.63 1.80
CA ASN A 248 -24.21 -25.81 1.04
C ASN A 248 -23.08 -25.46 0.05
N CYS A 249 -22.04 -24.79 0.56
CA CYS A 249 -20.86 -24.42 -0.20
C CYS A 249 -19.63 -24.29 0.70
N HIS A 250 -18.44 -24.20 0.10
CA HIS A 250 -17.19 -24.02 0.85
C HIS A 250 -17.17 -22.67 1.57
N ILE A 251 -17.26 -22.70 2.90
CA ILE A 251 -17.24 -21.54 3.79
C ILE A 251 -16.14 -21.72 4.85
N ASN A 252 -15.05 -20.98 4.72
CA ASN A 252 -13.98 -20.98 5.72
C ASN A 252 -14.16 -19.81 6.69
N VAL A 253 -14.11 -20.08 8.00
CA VAL A 253 -14.23 -19.09 9.06
C VAL A 253 -12.97 -19.08 9.91
N GLU A 254 -12.40 -17.90 10.09
CA GLU A 254 -11.16 -17.69 10.84
C GLU A 254 -11.34 -16.55 11.85
N ILE A 255 -10.94 -16.77 13.09
CA ILE A 255 -10.87 -15.73 14.11
C ILE A 255 -9.57 -14.95 13.93
N CYS A 256 -9.69 -13.62 13.87
CA CYS A 256 -8.56 -12.71 13.77
C CYS A 256 -8.09 -12.32 15.17
N SER A 257 -6.87 -12.72 15.53
CA SER A 257 -6.34 -12.52 16.89
C SER A 257 -5.17 -11.54 16.99
N ASP A 258 -4.61 -11.07 15.87
CA ASP A 258 -3.41 -10.21 15.83
C ASP A 258 -3.52 -9.11 14.75
N ILE A 259 -3.06 -7.90 15.09
CA ILE A 259 -2.98 -6.73 14.20
C ILE A 259 -2.10 -6.96 12.95
N LYS A 260 -1.11 -7.85 13.01
CA LYS A 260 -0.26 -8.22 11.85
C LYS A 260 -1.09 -8.80 10.70
N VAL A 261 -2.18 -9.48 11.03
CA VAL A 261 -3.10 -10.10 10.06
C VAL A 261 -3.90 -9.04 9.31
N VAL A 262 -4.26 -7.96 9.98
CA VAL A 262 -5.08 -6.87 9.44
C VAL A 262 -4.46 -6.29 8.17
N LYS A 263 -3.22 -5.80 8.25
CA LYS A 263 -2.53 -5.25 7.07
C LYS A 263 -2.46 -6.26 5.92
N TYR A 264 -2.20 -7.53 6.22
CA TYR A 264 -2.12 -8.59 5.22
C TYR A 264 -3.47 -8.90 4.57
N ILE A 265 -4.53 -9.09 5.36
CA ILE A 265 -5.86 -9.41 4.85
C ILE A 265 -6.40 -8.23 4.04
N TYR A 266 -6.31 -7.00 4.53
CA TYR A 266 -6.81 -5.86 3.78
C TYR A 266 -6.02 -5.62 2.48
N LYS A 267 -4.70 -5.84 2.47
CA LYS A 267 -3.91 -5.86 1.22
C LYS A 267 -4.38 -6.98 0.27
N TYR A 268 -4.74 -8.14 0.81
CA TYR A 268 -5.20 -9.27 0.02
C TYR A 268 -6.60 -9.04 -0.55
N ILE A 269 -7.55 -8.52 0.25
CA ILE A 269 -8.93 -8.21 -0.15
C ILE A 269 -8.95 -7.05 -1.14
N CYS A 270 -8.15 -6.01 -0.89
CA CYS A 270 -8.01 -4.85 -1.76
C CYS A 270 -6.87 -5.00 -2.79
N LYS A 271 -6.47 -6.24 -3.14
CA LYS A 271 -5.52 -6.48 -4.23
C LYS A 271 -6.20 -6.20 -5.57
N GLY A 272 -5.48 -5.52 -6.47
CA GLY A 272 -5.92 -5.28 -7.84
C GLY A 272 -6.15 -6.58 -8.62
N HIS A 273 -6.86 -6.45 -9.74
CA HIS A 273 -7.23 -7.57 -10.60
C HIS A 273 -6.02 -8.20 -11.28
N ASP A 274 -6.17 -9.47 -11.66
CA ASP A 274 -5.19 -10.12 -12.51
C ASP A 274 -5.10 -9.37 -13.83
N LYS A 275 -3.87 -9.08 -14.25
CA LYS A 275 -3.56 -8.38 -15.48
C LYS A 275 -2.76 -9.29 -16.38
N ILE A 276 -2.97 -9.12 -17.68
CA ILE A 276 -2.21 -9.78 -18.74
C ILE A 276 -1.53 -8.67 -19.52
N ALA A 277 -0.25 -8.86 -19.80
CA ALA A 277 0.45 -8.06 -20.79
C ALA A 277 0.25 -8.74 -22.15
N PHE A 278 -0.19 -8.00 -23.14
CA PHE A 278 -0.44 -8.53 -24.48
C PHE A 278 -0.05 -7.48 -25.52
N HIS A 279 0.19 -7.96 -26.74
CA HIS A 279 0.62 -7.16 -27.88
C HIS A 279 -0.44 -7.22 -28.98
N ILE A 280 -0.73 -6.10 -29.64
CA ILE A 280 -1.59 -6.05 -30.83
C ILE A 280 -0.71 -5.60 -32.00
N HIS A 281 -0.36 -6.51 -32.91
CA HIS A 281 0.31 -6.14 -34.15
C HIS A 281 -0.70 -5.51 -35.12
N PRO A 282 -0.44 -4.32 -35.67
CA PRO A 282 -1.05 -3.93 -36.93
C PRO A 282 -0.58 -4.90 -38.03
N ASN A 283 -1.43 -5.24 -38.99
CA ASN A 283 -1.08 -6.12 -40.13
C ASN A 283 -0.05 -5.50 -41.12
N GLU A 284 0.60 -4.39 -40.77
CA GLU A 284 1.51 -3.66 -41.65
C GLU A 284 2.96 -3.92 -41.25
N THR A 285 3.73 -4.50 -42.17
CA THR A 285 5.07 -5.05 -41.94
C THR A 285 6.19 -4.00 -41.80
N ASN A 286 5.88 -2.70 -41.82
CA ASN A 286 6.88 -1.62 -41.90
C ASN A 286 6.65 -0.44 -40.94
N ILE A 287 6.13 -0.69 -39.73
CA ILE A 287 6.02 0.37 -38.70
C ILE A 287 7.17 0.24 -37.70
N GLU A 288 7.82 1.36 -37.43
CA GLU A 288 8.84 1.54 -36.39
C GLU A 288 8.30 1.04 -35.03
N VAL A 289 8.96 0.02 -34.47
CA VAL A 289 8.58 -0.68 -33.22
C VAL A 289 8.84 0.24 -32.03
N ASP A 290 7.78 0.77 -31.41
CA ASP A 290 7.84 1.55 -30.16
C ASP A 290 7.61 0.60 -28.96
N GLU A 291 8.69 -0.01 -28.47
CA GLU A 291 8.65 -0.99 -27.36
C GLU A 291 7.85 -0.50 -26.14
N ILE A 292 7.78 0.82 -25.88
CA ILE A 292 7.05 1.37 -24.72
C ILE A 292 5.54 1.42 -24.99
N LYS A 293 5.11 1.76 -26.21
CA LYS A 293 3.69 1.66 -26.62
C LYS A 293 3.24 0.22 -26.82
N GLU A 294 4.17 -0.71 -27.03
CA GLU A 294 3.88 -2.14 -27.23
C GLU A 294 3.43 -2.87 -25.96
N TYR A 295 3.83 -2.42 -24.77
CA TYR A 295 3.38 -3.02 -23.51
C TYR A 295 1.98 -2.53 -23.10
N GLN A 296 0.93 -3.13 -23.66
CA GLN A 296 -0.44 -2.92 -23.17
C GLN A 296 -0.79 -3.85 -22.01
N SER A 297 -1.33 -3.29 -20.93
CA SER A 297 -1.75 -4.04 -19.74
C SER A 297 -3.28 -4.13 -19.69
N ALA A 298 -3.83 -5.29 -20.07
CA ALA A 298 -5.27 -5.58 -19.95
C ALA A 298 -5.60 -6.23 -18.61
N ARG A 299 -6.85 -6.05 -18.19
CA ARG A 299 -7.44 -6.78 -17.07
C ARG A 299 -8.06 -8.07 -17.59
N TRP A 300 -7.77 -9.18 -16.92
CA TRP A 300 -8.52 -10.41 -17.11
C TRP A 300 -9.88 -10.31 -16.41
N VAL A 301 -10.97 -10.57 -17.13
CA VAL A 301 -12.35 -10.56 -16.64
C VAL A 301 -12.96 -11.91 -16.98
N SER A 302 -13.31 -12.71 -15.97
CA SER A 302 -13.96 -14.01 -16.20
C SER A 302 -15.42 -13.82 -16.63
N PRO A 303 -16.07 -14.83 -17.26
CA PRO A 303 -17.47 -14.70 -17.67
C PRO A 303 -18.42 -14.34 -16.51
N PRO A 304 -18.33 -14.96 -15.30
CA PRO A 304 -19.14 -14.52 -14.16
C PRO A 304 -18.82 -13.10 -13.69
N GLU A 305 -17.57 -12.65 -13.79
CA GLU A 305 -17.22 -11.25 -13.48
C GLU A 305 -17.86 -10.27 -14.48
N ALA A 306 -17.84 -10.61 -15.77
CA ALA A 306 -18.44 -9.80 -16.81
C ALA A 306 -19.96 -9.66 -16.58
N VAL A 307 -20.64 -10.77 -16.31
CA VAL A 307 -22.08 -10.75 -16.03
C VAL A 307 -22.41 -10.01 -14.73
N TRP A 308 -21.61 -10.18 -13.68
CA TRP A 308 -21.74 -9.40 -12.45
C TRP A 308 -21.68 -7.89 -12.69
N ARG A 309 -20.78 -7.46 -13.59
CA ARG A 309 -20.64 -6.05 -13.99
C ARG A 309 -21.83 -5.58 -14.84
N ILE A 310 -22.30 -6.39 -15.78
CA ILE A 310 -23.48 -6.10 -16.62
C ILE A 310 -24.72 -5.88 -15.75
N PHE A 311 -24.94 -6.73 -14.74
CA PHE A 311 -26.03 -6.56 -13.79
C PHE A 311 -25.81 -5.46 -12.74
N ALA A 312 -24.68 -4.73 -12.82
CA ALA A 312 -24.31 -3.69 -11.87
C ALA A 312 -24.32 -4.14 -10.40
N PHE A 313 -24.01 -5.42 -10.14
CA PHE A 313 -23.95 -5.94 -8.77
C PHE A 313 -22.74 -5.36 -8.02
N PRO A 314 -22.88 -5.00 -6.73
CA PRO A 314 -21.79 -4.43 -5.96
C PRO A 314 -20.68 -5.47 -5.73
N ILE A 315 -19.46 -5.16 -6.17
CA ILE A 315 -18.28 -6.01 -5.96
C ILE A 315 -17.81 -5.95 -4.51
N SER A 316 -18.07 -4.84 -3.81
CA SER A 316 -17.67 -4.67 -2.42
C SER A 316 -18.63 -3.72 -1.72
N GLU A 317 -18.84 -3.94 -0.44
CA GLU A 317 -19.55 -3.01 0.42
C GLU A 317 -18.83 -2.87 1.76
N MET A 318 -19.13 -1.78 2.46
CA MET A 318 -18.55 -1.43 3.74
C MET A 318 -19.60 -0.73 4.59
N ILE A 319 -19.74 -1.17 5.84
CA ILE A 319 -20.63 -0.53 6.82
C ILE A 319 -19.83 -0.29 8.10
N PRO A 320 -19.94 0.91 8.69
CA PRO A 320 -20.61 2.09 8.13
C PRO A 320 -19.93 2.66 6.88
N ASN A 321 -20.65 3.51 6.15
CA ASN A 321 -20.09 4.22 5.02
C ASN A 321 -18.96 5.18 5.47
N VAL A 322 -17.93 5.35 4.64
CA VAL A 322 -16.77 6.20 4.93
C VAL A 322 -16.78 7.41 3.98
N TYR A 323 -16.97 8.60 4.53
CA TYR A 323 -16.88 9.86 3.78
C TYR A 323 -15.42 10.23 3.51
N HIS A 324 -15.10 10.54 2.26
CA HIS A 324 -13.76 11.02 1.88
C HIS A 324 -13.71 12.53 1.95
N LEU A 325 -13.47 13.02 3.16
CA LEU A 325 -13.48 14.43 3.48
C LEU A 325 -12.34 15.15 2.73
N GLN A 326 -12.74 16.10 1.89
CA GLN A 326 -11.85 16.85 1.02
C GLN A 326 -10.85 17.65 1.83
N LEU A 327 -9.60 17.68 1.35
CA LEU A 327 -8.49 18.43 1.93
C LEU A 327 -7.85 19.25 0.81
N HIS A 328 -7.91 20.57 0.94
CA HIS A 328 -7.27 21.52 0.05
C HIS A 328 -7.04 22.84 0.78
N LEU A 329 -5.99 23.57 0.37
CA LEU A 329 -5.80 24.96 0.80
C LEU A 329 -6.88 25.85 0.17
N ASP A 330 -6.98 27.08 0.65
CA ASP A 330 -7.91 28.05 0.10
C ASP A 330 -7.60 28.33 -1.39
N GLY A 331 -8.64 28.35 -2.22
CA GLY A 331 -8.53 28.42 -3.69
C GLY A 331 -7.89 27.20 -4.37
N GLN A 332 -7.47 26.17 -3.62
CA GLN A 332 -6.79 24.99 -4.17
C GLN A 332 -7.68 23.73 -4.32
N GLN A 333 -8.99 23.91 -4.39
CA GLN A 333 -9.91 22.80 -4.64
C GLN A 333 -9.74 22.23 -6.06
N ILE A 334 -9.91 20.91 -6.17
CA ILE A 334 -9.87 20.20 -7.45
C ILE A 334 -11.16 20.46 -8.22
N VAL A 335 -11.03 20.84 -9.48
CA VAL A 335 -12.13 21.08 -10.41
C VAL A 335 -12.07 20.06 -11.56
N SER A 336 -13.21 19.40 -11.81
CA SER A 336 -13.41 18.50 -12.93
C SER A 336 -14.27 19.20 -13.98
N PHE A 337 -13.84 19.13 -15.24
CA PHE A 337 -14.50 19.72 -16.39
C PHE A 337 -14.23 18.85 -17.63
N LYS A 338 -15.11 18.97 -18.63
CA LYS A 338 -14.94 18.36 -19.95
C LYS A 338 -14.11 19.28 -20.84
N ASN A 339 -13.52 18.69 -21.88
CA ASN A 339 -12.71 19.40 -22.86
C ASN A 339 -13.52 20.47 -23.61
N THR A 340 -14.83 20.26 -23.75
CA THR A 340 -15.79 21.17 -24.38
C THR A 340 -16.26 22.30 -23.46
N ASP A 341 -15.88 22.28 -22.18
CA ASP A 341 -16.37 23.28 -21.23
C ASP A 341 -15.57 24.58 -21.33
N ASN A 342 -16.27 25.71 -21.20
CA ASN A 342 -15.65 27.04 -21.16
C ASN A 342 -15.12 27.35 -19.74
N ILE A 343 -13.84 27.69 -19.64
CA ILE A 343 -13.17 27.91 -18.34
C ILE A 343 -13.77 29.09 -17.58
N SER A 344 -14.18 30.15 -18.26
CA SER A 344 -14.81 31.32 -17.61
C SER A 344 -16.13 30.92 -16.93
N ARG A 345 -16.96 30.13 -17.61
CA ARG A 345 -18.22 29.61 -17.05
C ARG A 345 -17.97 28.68 -15.86
N ILE A 346 -16.90 27.89 -15.90
CA ILE A 346 -16.50 27.01 -14.79
C ILE A 346 -16.13 27.88 -13.59
N VAL A 347 -15.16 28.77 -13.73
CA VAL A 347 -14.62 29.56 -12.60
C VAL A 347 -15.68 30.46 -11.95
N ASN A 348 -16.61 31.01 -12.74
CA ASN A 348 -17.70 31.85 -12.25
C ASN A 348 -18.86 31.06 -11.62
N ASN A 349 -18.84 29.72 -11.66
CA ASN A 349 -19.86 28.92 -11.02
C ASN A 349 -19.68 28.92 -9.48
N PRO A 350 -20.63 29.47 -8.71
CA PRO A 350 -20.51 29.58 -7.25
C PRO A 350 -20.43 28.20 -6.57
N MET A 351 -20.98 27.15 -7.19
CA MET A 351 -20.96 25.79 -6.64
C MET A 351 -19.56 25.17 -6.62
N ILE A 352 -18.60 25.70 -7.37
CA ILE A 352 -17.21 25.18 -7.38
C ILE A 352 -16.46 25.57 -6.10
N LYS A 353 -16.88 26.65 -5.44
CA LYS A 353 -16.32 27.07 -4.13
C LYS A 353 -16.91 26.25 -2.96
N LYS A 354 -18.02 25.54 -3.19
CA LYS A 354 -18.68 24.70 -2.18
C LYS A 354 -18.11 23.28 -2.17
N THR A 355 -17.26 23.03 -1.19
CA THR A 355 -16.65 21.73 -0.92
C THR A 355 -17.11 21.23 0.44
N MET A 356 -16.91 19.94 0.73
CA MET A 356 -17.21 19.41 2.07
C MET A 356 -16.49 20.18 3.17
N LEU A 357 -15.28 20.71 2.87
CA LEU A 357 -14.45 21.46 3.81
C LEU A 357 -14.93 22.90 4.00
N THR A 358 -15.22 23.63 2.92
CA THR A 358 -15.70 25.02 3.03
C THR A 358 -17.09 25.08 3.65
N GLU A 359 -17.94 24.10 3.34
CA GLU A 359 -19.27 23.97 3.93
C GLU A 359 -19.23 23.50 5.39
N PHE A 360 -18.22 22.70 5.79
CA PHE A 360 -18.00 22.38 7.20
C PHE A 360 -17.68 23.64 8.02
N PHE A 361 -16.84 24.52 7.50
CA PHE A 361 -16.56 25.81 8.14
C PHE A 361 -17.82 26.68 8.27
N ARG A 362 -18.61 26.78 7.20
CA ARG A 362 -19.88 27.52 7.20
C ARG A 362 -20.88 26.97 8.22
N MET A 363 -21.00 25.65 8.31
CA MET A 363 -21.86 25.02 9.31
C MET A 363 -21.42 25.39 10.74
N ASN A 364 -20.12 25.38 11.03
CA ASN A 364 -19.61 25.76 12.35
C ASN A 364 -19.72 27.26 12.65
N SER A 365 -20.01 28.11 11.67
CA SER A 365 -20.26 29.54 11.89
C SER A 365 -21.74 29.89 12.01
N GLU A 366 -22.61 29.20 11.27
CA GLU A 366 -24.01 29.62 11.08
C GLU A 366 -25.04 28.64 11.66
N ASN A 367 -24.71 27.35 11.80
CA ASN A 367 -25.68 26.33 12.17
C ASN A 367 -25.60 25.98 13.67
N GLU A 368 -26.68 26.24 14.41
CA GLU A 368 -26.74 26.01 15.87
C GLU A 368 -26.36 24.58 16.28
N ASN A 369 -26.84 23.57 15.54
CA ASN A 369 -26.50 22.17 15.83
C ASN A 369 -25.00 21.90 15.66
N ALA A 370 -24.39 22.39 14.57
CA ALA A 370 -22.96 22.19 14.33
C ALA A 370 -22.10 22.93 15.35
N ILE A 371 -22.48 24.17 15.70
CA ILE A 371 -21.83 24.98 16.74
C ILE A 371 -21.88 24.24 18.09
N THR A 372 -23.06 23.74 18.47
CA THR A 372 -23.28 23.06 19.76
C THR A 372 -22.49 21.75 19.85
N LEU A 373 -22.44 20.96 18.77
CA LEU A 373 -21.74 19.67 18.77
C LEU A 373 -20.21 19.81 18.74
N ASN A 374 -19.69 20.95 18.27
CA ASN A 374 -18.26 21.29 18.29
C ASN A 374 -17.36 20.12 17.82
N LEU A 375 -17.62 19.63 16.61
CA LEU A 375 -17.04 18.40 16.09
C LEU A 375 -15.68 18.63 15.42
N LEU A 376 -14.84 17.59 15.43
CA LEU A 376 -13.71 17.51 14.49
C LEU A 376 -14.24 17.27 13.07
N TYR A 377 -13.48 17.67 12.06
CA TYR A 377 -13.89 17.48 10.67
C TYR A 377 -14.18 15.99 10.36
N ARG A 378 -13.37 15.07 10.90
CA ARG A 378 -13.55 13.61 10.75
C ARG A 378 -14.81 13.04 11.42
N GLU A 379 -15.32 13.72 12.44
CA GLU A 379 -16.51 13.30 13.20
C GLU A 379 -17.80 13.85 12.56
N PHE A 380 -17.67 14.90 11.74
CA PHE A 380 -18.81 15.59 11.14
C PHE A 380 -19.80 14.66 10.39
N PRO A 381 -19.34 13.68 9.59
CA PRO A 381 -20.25 12.76 8.90
C PRO A 381 -21.04 11.81 9.79
N GLU A 382 -20.63 11.62 11.06
CA GLU A 382 -21.40 10.84 12.04
C GLU A 382 -22.74 11.52 12.35
N TYR A 383 -22.80 12.84 12.16
CA TYR A 383 -23.90 13.71 12.57
C TYR A 383 -24.58 14.44 11.40
N PHE A 384 -23.89 14.58 10.27
CA PHE A 384 -24.36 15.30 9.10
C PHE A 384 -24.19 14.48 7.81
N VAL A 385 -25.05 14.73 6.83
CA VAL A 385 -25.05 14.07 5.51
C VAL A 385 -24.74 15.11 4.44
N TRP A 386 -23.78 14.81 3.57
CA TRP A 386 -23.44 15.68 2.44
C TRP A 386 -24.34 15.40 1.23
N SER A 387 -24.98 16.43 0.71
CA SER A 387 -25.64 16.40 -0.60
C SER A 387 -24.65 16.80 -1.69
N THR A 388 -24.34 15.87 -2.60
CA THR A 388 -23.51 16.16 -3.78
C THR A 388 -24.19 17.10 -4.77
N THR A 389 -25.52 17.04 -4.85
CA THR A 389 -26.35 17.84 -5.77
C THR A 389 -26.42 19.30 -5.30
N TYR A 390 -26.74 19.51 -4.02
CA TYR A 390 -26.93 20.85 -3.47
C TYR A 390 -25.67 21.43 -2.83
N LYS A 391 -24.60 20.64 -2.73
CA LYS A 391 -23.31 21.01 -2.12
C LYS A 391 -23.48 21.58 -0.72
N MET A 392 -24.20 20.86 0.13
CA MET A 392 -24.50 21.27 1.50
C MET A 392 -24.56 20.09 2.46
N TRP A 393 -24.34 20.38 3.75
CA TRP A 393 -24.53 19.45 4.85
C TRP A 393 -25.93 19.59 5.45
N SER A 394 -26.59 18.49 5.73
CA SER A 394 -27.86 18.44 6.47
C SER A 394 -27.76 17.49 7.67
N ARG A 395 -28.62 17.66 8.67
CA ARG A 395 -28.62 16.80 9.86
C ARG A 395 -28.90 15.35 9.46
N ARG A 396 -28.09 14.42 9.98
CA ARG A 396 -28.32 12.99 9.78
C ARG A 396 -29.54 12.54 10.58
N GLN A 397 -30.50 11.95 9.88
CA GLN A 397 -31.71 11.37 10.49
C GLN A 397 -31.60 9.85 10.67
N GLN A 398 -30.86 9.17 9.79
CA GLN A 398 -30.74 7.71 9.78
C GLN A 398 -29.34 7.24 9.37
N GLY A 399 -29.05 6.00 9.75
CA GLY A 399 -27.78 5.33 9.46
C GLY A 399 -26.62 5.87 10.27
N TYR A 400 -25.43 5.32 10.03
CA TYR A 400 -24.18 5.76 10.63
C TYR A 400 -23.10 5.82 9.54
N ALA A 401 -22.24 6.84 9.60
CA ALA A 401 -21.14 7.02 8.67
C ALA A 401 -19.96 7.66 9.40
N ILE A 402 -18.73 7.34 8.98
CA ILE A 402 -17.53 7.91 9.56
C ILE A 402 -16.81 8.80 8.54
N GLY A 403 -16.10 9.83 9.00
CA GLY A 403 -15.29 10.67 8.14
C GLY A 403 -13.83 10.22 8.10
N ARG A 404 -13.25 10.19 6.90
CA ARG A 404 -11.81 10.05 6.67
C ARG A 404 -11.30 11.26 5.89
N VAL A 405 -10.48 12.08 6.54
CA VAL A 405 -9.74 13.16 5.86
C VAL A 405 -8.74 12.55 4.89
N VAL A 406 -8.77 13.01 3.64
CA VAL A 406 -7.85 12.54 2.58
C VAL A 406 -6.41 12.58 3.08
N THR A 407 -5.66 11.51 2.80
CA THR A 407 -4.26 11.37 3.16
C THR A 407 -3.41 12.34 2.35
N CYS A 408 -2.46 12.99 3.00
CA CYS A 408 -1.40 13.77 2.35
C CYS A 408 -0.05 13.39 2.95
N HIS A 409 1.00 13.46 2.14
CA HIS A 409 2.37 13.19 2.55
C HIS A 409 2.95 14.40 3.32
N PRO A 410 3.83 14.23 4.31
CA PRO A 410 4.47 15.34 5.01
C PRO A 410 5.19 16.34 4.08
N THR A 411 5.70 15.89 2.94
CA THR A 411 6.33 16.76 1.93
C THR A 411 5.35 17.66 1.18
N GLU A 412 4.03 17.49 1.36
CA GLU A 412 3.01 18.40 0.81
C GLU A 412 2.87 19.71 1.63
N GLY A 413 3.73 19.93 2.62
CA GLY A 413 3.90 21.21 3.32
C GLY A 413 2.63 21.70 4.01
N GLU A 414 2.20 22.93 3.69
CA GLU A 414 1.02 23.57 4.29
C GLU A 414 -0.26 22.71 4.24
N ARG A 415 -0.44 21.90 3.19
CA ARG A 415 -1.59 20.99 3.09
C ARG A 415 -1.54 19.89 4.17
N TYR A 416 -0.35 19.43 4.52
CA TYR A 416 -0.14 18.47 5.61
C TYR A 416 -0.45 19.07 6.98
N TYR A 417 0.04 20.27 7.26
CA TYR A 417 -0.25 20.97 8.51
C TYR A 417 -1.73 21.33 8.64
N LEU A 418 -2.38 21.73 7.54
CA LEU A 418 -3.83 21.90 7.50
C LEU A 418 -4.56 20.60 7.89
N ARG A 419 -4.12 19.45 7.37
CA ARG A 419 -4.70 18.15 7.73
C ARG A 419 -4.54 17.86 9.23
N LEU A 420 -3.36 18.12 9.80
CA LEU A 420 -3.13 17.96 11.23
C LEU A 420 -4.09 18.83 12.05
N LEU A 421 -4.25 20.09 11.69
CA LEU A 421 -5.17 21.00 12.37
C LEU A 421 -6.62 20.53 12.25
N LEU A 422 -7.08 20.12 11.06
CA LEU A 422 -8.44 19.59 10.85
C LEU A 422 -8.74 18.31 11.64
N MET A 423 -7.70 17.56 12.00
CA MET A 423 -7.82 16.35 12.80
C MET A 423 -7.84 16.62 14.31
N ASN A 424 -7.45 17.82 14.76
CA ASN A 424 -7.25 18.15 16.18
C ASN A 424 -7.99 19.41 16.67
N VAL A 425 -8.41 20.31 15.77
CA VAL A 425 -9.15 21.53 16.09
C VAL A 425 -10.64 21.29 15.88
N ARG A 426 -11.42 21.47 16.95
CA ARG A 426 -12.88 21.31 16.96
C ARG A 426 -13.59 22.58 16.50
N GLY A 427 -14.67 22.38 15.75
CA GLY A 427 -15.57 23.47 15.32
C GLY A 427 -14.92 24.65 14.58
N PRO A 428 -13.88 24.47 13.73
CA PRO A 428 -13.26 25.61 13.07
C PRO A 428 -14.24 26.31 12.12
N LYS A 429 -14.24 27.65 12.14
CA LYS A 429 -15.16 28.49 11.34
C LYS A 429 -14.58 28.96 10.00
N SER A 430 -13.28 28.80 9.79
CA SER A 430 -12.59 29.18 8.55
C SER A 430 -11.13 28.70 8.56
N TYR A 431 -10.46 28.81 7.41
CA TYR A 431 -9.01 28.65 7.31
C TYR A 431 -8.24 29.60 8.24
N LYS A 432 -8.69 30.85 8.40
CA LYS A 432 -8.09 31.83 9.33
C LYS A 432 -8.24 31.38 10.78
N ASN A 433 -9.42 30.86 11.15
CA ASN A 433 -9.67 30.36 12.48
C ASN A 433 -8.79 29.15 12.83
N LEU A 434 -8.54 28.23 11.88
CA LEU A 434 -7.58 27.13 12.07
C LEU A 434 -6.15 27.60 12.37
N ARG A 435 -5.73 28.72 11.76
CA ARG A 435 -4.42 29.35 12.04
C ARG A 435 -4.39 30.15 13.34
N THR A 436 -5.53 30.36 13.99
CA THR A 436 -5.60 31.18 15.21
C THR A 436 -5.40 30.29 16.44
N VAL A 437 -4.41 30.65 17.26
CA VAL A 437 -4.06 29.96 18.51
C VAL A 437 -4.00 31.01 19.61
N ASN A 438 -4.78 30.83 20.68
CA ASN A 438 -4.85 31.77 21.82
C ASN A 438 -5.09 33.24 21.39
N GLY A 439 -5.98 33.45 20.42
CA GLY A 439 -6.29 34.79 19.89
C GLY A 439 -5.32 35.34 18.84
N ILE A 440 -4.14 34.71 18.65
CA ILE A 440 -3.13 35.16 17.69
C ILE A 440 -3.27 34.36 16.39
N THR A 441 -3.46 35.04 15.26
CA THR A 441 -3.47 34.41 13.94
C THR A 441 -2.04 34.18 13.43
N CYS A 442 -1.64 32.92 13.30
CA CYS A 442 -0.36 32.53 12.73
C CYS A 442 -0.29 32.80 11.21
N GLY A 443 0.93 33.00 10.70
CA GLY A 443 1.17 33.21 9.26
C GLY A 443 0.87 31.94 8.46
N THR A 444 1.22 30.77 9.00
CA THR A 444 1.11 29.47 8.33
C THR A 444 0.33 28.45 9.16
N PHE A 445 -0.15 27.38 8.50
CA PHE A 445 -0.73 26.23 9.20
C PHE A 445 0.34 25.47 10.00
N ARG A 446 1.60 25.45 9.53
CA ARG A 446 2.74 24.89 10.28
C ARG A 446 2.89 25.55 11.64
N GLU A 447 3.02 26.87 11.66
CA GLU A 447 3.20 27.64 12.90
C GLU A 447 2.03 27.43 13.87
N ALA A 448 0.80 27.37 13.35
CA ALA A 448 -0.37 27.07 14.17
C ALA A 448 -0.36 25.64 14.73
N ALA A 449 0.14 24.65 13.98
CA ALA A 449 0.29 23.28 14.47
C ALA A 449 1.39 23.16 15.53
N GLU A 450 2.51 23.89 15.35
CA GLU A 450 3.60 24.00 16.32
C GLU A 450 3.14 24.61 17.64
N LYS A 451 2.48 25.78 17.61
CA LYS A 451 1.95 26.43 18.82
C LYS A 451 0.89 25.60 19.55
N ARG A 452 0.26 24.64 18.86
CA ARG A 452 -0.70 23.68 19.44
C ARG A 452 -0.03 22.40 19.95
N GLY A 453 1.30 22.26 19.85
CA GLY A 453 2.03 21.06 20.24
C GLY A 453 1.70 19.82 19.39
N LEU A 454 1.19 20.01 18.17
CA LEU A 454 0.80 18.91 17.28
C LEU A 454 1.97 18.35 16.46
N LEU A 455 3.10 19.06 16.45
CA LEU A 455 4.36 18.55 15.94
C LEU A 455 5.18 18.02 17.12
N LEU A 456 5.86 16.89 16.92
CA LEU A 456 6.81 16.36 17.89
C LEU A 456 7.80 17.47 18.24
N CYS A 457 7.80 17.88 19.51
CA CYS A 457 8.77 18.83 20.03
C CYS A 457 10.18 18.27 19.84
N ASP A 458 11.14 19.16 19.59
CA ASP A 458 12.56 18.85 19.45
C ASP A 458 13.17 18.18 20.70
N ASN A 459 12.43 18.01 21.81
CA ASN A 459 12.90 17.31 23.02
C ASN A 459 13.45 15.92 22.73
N ASN A 460 12.78 15.11 21.89
CA ASN A 460 13.29 13.78 21.56
C ASN A 460 14.57 13.83 20.70
N LEU A 461 14.75 14.88 19.89
CA LEU A 461 15.96 15.10 19.09
C LEU A 461 17.11 15.62 19.95
N ILE A 462 16.77 16.49 20.91
CA ILE A 462 17.68 17.00 21.93
C ILE A 462 18.13 15.84 22.82
N GLU A 463 17.23 15.00 23.31
CA GLU A 463 17.57 13.82 24.12
C GLU A 463 18.42 12.84 23.32
N CYS A 464 18.08 12.55 22.06
CA CYS A 464 18.87 11.71 21.17
C CYS A 464 20.30 12.26 20.95
N MET A 465 20.43 13.56 20.69
CA MET A 465 21.74 14.21 20.54
C MET A 465 22.49 14.28 21.86
N SER A 466 21.82 14.56 22.98
CA SER A 466 22.41 14.59 24.33
C SER A 466 22.91 13.22 24.77
N GLU A 467 22.17 12.15 24.46
CA GLU A 467 22.61 10.77 24.66
C GLU A 467 23.82 10.47 23.77
N ALA A 468 23.75 10.80 22.48
CA ALA A 468 24.86 10.55 21.55
C ALA A 468 26.16 11.24 21.95
N VAL A 469 26.10 12.46 22.52
CA VAL A 469 27.29 13.18 23.00
C VAL A 469 28.07 12.40 24.05
N SER A 470 27.43 11.53 24.85
CA SER A 470 28.14 10.79 25.89
C SER A 470 28.99 9.62 25.37
N TYR A 471 28.83 9.21 24.10
CA TYR A 471 29.53 8.04 23.55
C TYR A 471 29.97 8.14 22.08
N GLN A 472 29.61 9.19 21.33
CA GLN A 472 29.97 9.36 19.92
C GLN A 472 31.04 10.42 19.69
N MET A 473 31.91 10.17 18.70
CA MET A 473 32.92 11.14 18.27
C MET A 473 32.31 12.30 17.47
N PRO A 474 32.91 13.51 17.46
CA PRO A 474 32.37 14.71 16.80
C PRO A 474 31.98 14.53 15.33
N HIS A 475 32.75 13.75 14.56
CA HIS A 475 32.40 13.38 13.19
C HIS A 475 31.07 12.62 13.10
N SER A 476 30.88 11.61 13.95
CA SER A 476 29.64 10.82 14.03
C SER A 476 28.46 11.66 14.53
N LEU A 477 28.71 12.62 15.44
CA LEU A 477 27.71 13.58 15.88
C LEU A 477 27.23 14.48 14.73
N ARG A 478 28.14 14.97 13.88
CA ARG A 478 27.79 15.75 12.67
C ARG A 478 26.95 14.92 11.69
N HIS A 479 27.25 13.62 11.55
CA HIS A 479 26.46 12.72 10.71
C HIS A 479 25.06 12.45 11.28
N LEU A 480 24.96 12.17 12.58
CA LEU A 480 23.67 12.03 13.26
C LEU A 480 22.84 13.30 13.13
N PHE A 481 23.44 14.46 13.39
CA PHE A 481 22.78 15.76 13.23
C PHE A 481 22.22 15.96 11.81
N ALA A 482 23.00 15.67 10.77
CA ALA A 482 22.53 15.74 9.38
C ALA A 482 21.37 14.76 9.09
N VAL A 483 21.41 13.53 9.64
CA VAL A 483 20.31 12.55 9.53
C VAL A 483 19.04 13.06 10.21
N LEU A 484 19.15 13.64 11.41
CA LEU A 484 18.00 14.20 12.12
C LEU A 484 17.39 15.38 11.36
N LEU A 485 18.21 16.24 10.74
CA LEU A 485 17.73 17.32 9.88
C LEU A 485 16.93 16.81 8.67
N VAL A 486 17.38 15.73 8.02
CA VAL A 486 16.73 15.21 6.81
C VAL A 486 15.49 14.37 7.12
N TYR A 487 15.56 13.49 8.11
CA TYR A 487 14.54 12.43 8.31
C TYR A 487 13.61 12.67 9.49
N CYS A 488 14.02 13.49 10.46
CA CYS A 488 13.21 13.76 11.66
C CYS A 488 12.50 15.11 11.62
N ASN A 489 12.79 15.94 10.61
CA ASN A 489 12.10 17.20 10.31
C ASN A 489 11.98 18.10 11.56
N SER A 490 13.15 18.48 12.11
CA SER A 490 13.24 19.34 13.31
C SER A 490 12.39 20.60 13.15
N ALA A 491 11.63 20.94 14.21
CA ALA A 491 10.79 22.12 14.22
C ALA A 491 11.65 23.39 14.26
N ASN A 492 12.76 23.36 14.99
CA ASN A 492 13.74 24.44 15.07
C ASN A 492 15.20 23.96 14.88
N PRO A 493 15.64 23.72 13.62
CA PRO A 493 17.01 23.30 13.30
C PRO A 493 18.09 24.22 13.85
N ARG A 494 17.80 25.54 13.93
CA ARG A 494 18.73 26.56 14.40
C ARG A 494 18.99 26.48 15.90
N GLU A 495 17.97 26.18 16.70
CA GLU A 495 18.16 25.93 18.14
C GLU A 495 18.89 24.63 18.40
N LEU A 496 18.57 23.57 17.64
CA LEU A 496 19.29 22.29 17.74
C LEU A 496 20.77 22.47 17.39
N TRP A 497 21.08 23.21 16.32
CA TRP A 497 22.46 23.60 15.97
C TRP A 497 23.15 24.33 17.11
N LYS A 498 22.54 25.40 17.65
CA LYS A 498 23.15 26.19 18.73
C LYS A 498 23.48 25.35 19.96
N LYS A 499 22.63 24.36 20.28
CA LYS A 499 22.80 23.51 21.46
C LYS A 499 23.94 22.51 21.33
N PHE A 500 24.21 22.00 20.13
CA PHE A 500 25.20 20.94 19.89
C PHE A 500 26.41 21.38 19.05
N GLU A 501 26.54 22.67 18.72
CA GLU A 501 27.67 23.23 17.97
C GLU A 501 29.02 22.91 18.64
N ILE A 502 29.11 23.05 19.96
CA ILE A 502 30.36 22.83 20.71
C ILE A 502 30.78 21.35 20.66
N PRO A 503 29.95 20.37 21.09
CA PRO A 503 30.29 18.95 20.97
C PRO A 503 30.64 18.50 19.54
N MET A 504 29.94 19.05 18.53
CA MET A 504 30.23 18.75 17.12
C MET A 504 31.52 19.39 16.60
N SER A 505 32.19 20.24 17.37
CA SER A 505 33.41 20.96 16.96
C SER A 505 34.68 20.51 17.69
N GLU A 506 34.57 19.60 18.67
CA GLU A 506 35.68 19.26 19.59
C GLU A 506 36.94 18.72 18.89
N ASP A 507 36.78 18.01 17.78
CA ASP A 507 37.90 17.46 17.01
C ASP A 507 38.73 18.54 16.30
N PHE A 508 38.11 19.67 15.98
CA PHE A 508 38.79 20.82 15.38
C PHE A 508 39.41 21.77 16.41
N ASN A 509 39.03 21.67 17.68
CA ASN A 509 39.61 22.47 18.77
C ASN A 509 41.03 22.01 19.18
N LYS A 510 41.53 20.89 18.65
CA LYS A 510 42.88 20.37 18.92
C LYS A 510 43.99 21.05 18.12
N TYR A 511 43.65 21.94 17.18
CA TYR A 511 44.63 22.65 16.36
C TYR A 511 44.92 24.04 16.97
N PRO A 512 46.13 24.30 17.51
CA PRO A 512 46.42 25.46 18.35
C PRO A 512 46.32 26.85 17.68
N ASN A 513 46.06 26.94 16.36
CA ASN A 513 46.04 28.19 15.60
C ASN A 513 44.74 28.45 14.79
N MET A 514 43.63 27.78 15.10
CA MET A 514 42.35 28.00 14.39
C MET A 514 41.39 28.90 15.17
N HIS A 515 40.88 29.96 14.52
CA HIS A 515 39.86 30.82 15.12
C HIS A 515 38.48 30.16 15.15
N THR A 516 37.64 30.48 16.15
CA THR A 516 36.30 29.92 16.35
C THR A 516 35.41 30.01 15.10
N ARG A 517 35.55 31.10 14.31
CA ARG A 517 34.79 31.29 13.07
C ARG A 517 35.19 30.30 11.98
N GLU A 518 36.45 29.93 11.90
CA GLU A 518 36.97 28.95 10.94
C GLU A 518 36.57 27.53 11.32
N ILE A 519 36.61 27.20 12.62
CA ILE A 519 36.14 25.91 13.15
C ILE A 519 34.66 25.72 12.84
N ARG A 520 33.83 26.73 13.14
CA ARG A 520 32.40 26.74 12.81
C ARG A 520 32.16 26.54 11.31
N HIS A 521 32.95 27.21 10.46
CA HIS A 521 32.83 27.06 9.01
C HIS A 521 33.19 25.65 8.53
N LYS A 522 34.25 25.03 9.06
CA LYS A 522 34.63 23.65 8.73
C LYS A 522 33.57 22.64 9.15
N VAL A 523 33.01 22.79 10.36
CA VAL A 523 31.93 21.93 10.87
C VAL A 523 30.70 22.02 9.99
N LEU A 524 30.28 23.23 9.62
CA LEU A 524 29.13 23.42 8.76
C LEU A 524 29.38 22.92 7.33
N ASN A 525 30.60 23.08 6.77
CA ASN A 525 30.97 22.48 5.49
C ASN A 525 30.88 20.94 5.54
N HIS A 526 31.37 20.34 6.63
CA HIS A 526 31.31 18.89 6.79
C HIS A 526 29.86 18.38 6.89
N ILE A 527 28.99 19.10 7.61
CA ILE A 527 27.56 18.79 7.64
C ILE A 527 26.92 18.97 6.26
N ASN A 528 27.30 20.03 5.53
CA ASN A 528 26.81 20.29 4.18
C ASN A 528 27.17 19.16 3.21
N ASP A 529 28.39 18.62 3.29
CA ASP A 529 28.83 17.49 2.46
C ASP A 529 28.02 16.21 2.76
N ILE A 530 27.72 15.96 4.05
CA ILE A 530 26.86 14.84 4.47
C ILE A 530 25.43 15.03 3.94
N LEU A 531 24.85 16.22 4.12
CA LEU A 531 23.52 16.59 3.62
C LEU A 531 23.43 16.47 2.10
N HIS A 532 24.47 16.91 1.38
CA HIS A 532 24.55 16.83 -0.08
C HIS A 532 24.44 15.37 -0.55
N SER A 533 25.05 14.45 0.20
CA SER A 533 24.95 13.02 -0.07
C SER A 533 23.55 12.43 0.14
N MET A 534 22.67 13.15 0.83
CA MET A 534 21.25 12.84 1.00
C MET A 534 20.34 13.70 0.09
N GLY A 535 20.93 14.43 -0.87
CA GLY A 535 20.22 15.28 -1.82
C GLY A 535 19.68 16.58 -1.23
N ARG A 536 20.25 17.07 -0.13
CA ARG A 536 19.83 18.29 0.58
C ARG A 536 21.01 19.24 0.77
N TYR A 537 20.75 20.52 0.94
CA TYR A 537 21.79 21.53 1.19
C TYR A 537 21.64 22.14 2.58
N ILE A 538 22.75 22.44 3.25
CA ILE A 538 22.73 23.04 4.60
C ILE A 538 22.00 24.39 4.63
N ASN A 539 22.05 25.13 3.51
CA ASN A 539 21.39 26.43 3.37
C ASN A 539 19.85 26.31 3.42
N GLU A 540 19.27 25.13 3.21
CA GLU A 540 17.82 24.90 3.33
C GLU A 540 17.33 24.92 4.78
N PHE A 541 18.23 24.76 5.75
CA PHE A 541 17.90 24.64 7.18
C PHE A 541 18.18 25.94 7.96
N GLU A 542 18.66 26.99 7.30
CA GLU A 542 18.86 28.33 7.87
C GLU A 542 19.63 28.36 9.21
N LEU A 543 20.62 27.47 9.37
CA LEU A 543 21.38 27.31 10.62
C LEU A 543 22.21 28.56 10.97
N THR A 544 22.70 29.30 9.96
CA THR A 544 23.50 30.53 10.12
C THR A 544 23.18 31.56 9.04
N GLN A 545 23.61 32.81 9.25
CA GLN A 545 23.37 33.94 8.31
C GLN A 545 24.27 33.91 7.06
N GLY A 546 25.32 33.09 7.02
CA GLY A 546 26.24 32.98 5.87
C GLY A 546 25.85 31.84 4.92
N LYS A 547 25.96 32.07 3.61
CA LYS A 547 25.76 31.01 2.60
C LYS A 547 26.99 30.11 2.53
N ILE A 548 26.78 28.80 2.59
CA ILE A 548 27.84 27.79 2.53
C ILE A 548 27.83 27.11 1.17
N GLN A 549 28.99 27.05 0.52
CA GLN A 549 29.14 26.42 -0.79
C GLN A 549 29.60 24.96 -0.64
N PRO A 550 29.10 24.01 -1.46
CA PRO A 550 29.58 22.63 -1.46
C PRO A 550 31.08 22.55 -1.81
N SER A 551 31.81 21.65 -1.17
CA SER A 551 33.22 21.38 -1.50
C SER A 551 33.36 20.81 -2.93
N ALA A 552 34.56 20.91 -3.53
CA ALA A 552 34.82 20.33 -4.86
C ALA A 552 34.56 18.81 -4.88
N THR A 553 34.78 18.13 -3.74
CA THR A 553 34.51 16.71 -3.51
C THR A 553 33.01 16.39 -3.43
N ALA A 554 32.19 17.32 -2.93
CA ALA A 554 30.73 17.18 -2.92
C ALA A 554 30.09 17.39 -4.32
N LYS A 555 30.75 18.12 -5.22
CA LYS A 555 30.31 18.32 -6.62
C LYS A 555 30.51 17.10 -7.52
N GLU A 556 31.42 16.18 -7.16
CA GLU A 556 31.46 14.87 -7.81
C GLU A 556 30.33 13.99 -7.24
N ALA A 557 29.46 13.46 -8.10
CA ALA A 557 28.46 12.50 -7.67
C ALA A 557 29.15 11.32 -6.96
N LYS A 558 28.63 10.90 -5.78
CA LYS A 558 29.14 9.78 -4.98
C LYS A 558 29.42 8.54 -5.85
N ASP A 559 28.58 8.32 -6.86
CA ASP A 559 28.72 7.22 -7.82
C ASP A 559 29.98 7.30 -8.69
N VAL A 560 30.39 8.51 -9.08
CA VAL A 560 31.60 8.72 -9.90
C VAL A 560 32.86 8.55 -9.06
N HIS A 561 32.85 9.04 -7.82
CA HIS A 561 33.95 8.86 -6.88
C HIS A 561 34.10 7.38 -6.46
N PHE A 562 32.98 6.72 -6.14
CA PHE A 562 32.96 5.30 -5.78
C PHE A 562 33.50 4.42 -6.91
N GLU A 563 33.07 4.64 -8.16
CA GLU A 563 33.52 3.84 -9.31
C GLU A 563 35.00 4.00 -9.63
N ARG A 564 35.58 5.18 -9.40
CA ARG A 564 37.03 5.41 -9.57
C ARG A 564 37.87 4.70 -8.50
N ASN A 565 37.30 4.45 -7.32
CA ASN A 565 38.00 3.83 -6.20
C ASN A 565 37.80 2.31 -6.12
N ILE A 566 37.11 1.69 -7.09
CA ILE A 566 37.00 0.22 -7.13
C ILE A 566 38.37 -0.36 -7.49
N ILE A 567 38.97 -1.05 -6.53
CA ILE A 567 40.24 -1.75 -6.72
C ILE A 567 40.02 -2.94 -7.66
N VAL A 568 40.67 -2.92 -8.82
CA VAL A 568 40.72 -4.07 -9.73
C VAL A 568 41.79 -5.03 -9.22
N THR A 569 41.41 -6.26 -8.89
CA THR A 569 42.37 -7.25 -8.38
C THR A 569 43.26 -7.78 -9.51
N GLU A 570 44.50 -8.17 -9.21
CA GLU A 570 45.39 -8.80 -10.20
C GLU A 570 44.79 -10.10 -10.76
N GLN A 571 44.01 -10.83 -9.96
CA GLN A 571 43.29 -12.02 -10.41
C GLN A 571 42.24 -11.70 -11.48
N ASP A 572 41.54 -10.56 -11.37
CA ASP A 572 40.56 -10.11 -12.36
C ASP A 572 41.23 -9.67 -13.68
N LEU A 573 42.45 -9.10 -13.62
CA LEU A 573 43.24 -8.72 -14.79
C LEU A 573 43.72 -9.93 -15.61
N LEU A 574 43.78 -11.11 -15.00
CA LEU A 574 44.16 -12.36 -15.67
C LEU A 574 42.97 -13.07 -16.34
N LEU A 575 41.72 -12.66 -16.08
CA LEU A 575 40.52 -13.27 -16.65
C LEU A 575 40.46 -13.23 -18.18
N PRO A 576 40.88 -12.15 -18.88
CA PRO A 576 40.87 -12.10 -20.34
C PRO A 576 41.65 -13.24 -21.02
N TYR A 577 42.71 -13.74 -20.37
CA TYR A 577 43.53 -14.85 -20.88
C TYR A 577 42.88 -16.22 -20.70
N LYS A 578 41.83 -16.31 -19.88
CA LYS A 578 41.08 -17.54 -19.57
C LYS A 578 39.71 -17.61 -20.23
N LEU A 579 39.38 -16.65 -21.10
CA LEU A 579 38.13 -16.64 -21.85
C LEU A 579 38.13 -17.75 -22.90
N ASN A 580 37.00 -18.44 -23.04
CA ASN A 580 36.80 -19.34 -24.17
C ASN A 580 36.64 -18.55 -25.48
N ILE A 581 36.65 -19.25 -26.62
CA ILE A 581 36.66 -18.63 -27.96
C ILE A 581 35.47 -17.66 -28.15
N GLU A 582 34.26 -18.08 -27.77
CA GLU A 582 33.04 -17.28 -27.93
C GLU A 582 33.01 -16.06 -26.99
N GLN A 583 33.42 -16.25 -25.73
CA GLN A 583 33.56 -15.17 -24.78
C GLN A 583 34.62 -14.15 -25.23
N LYS A 584 35.74 -14.62 -25.78
CA LYS A 584 36.83 -13.78 -26.29
C LYS A 584 36.39 -12.97 -27.50
N ARG A 585 35.55 -13.55 -28.37
CA ARG A 585 34.93 -12.83 -29.49
C ARG A 585 34.03 -11.69 -28.99
N ALA A 586 33.12 -11.97 -28.05
CA ALA A 586 32.25 -10.95 -27.46
C ALA A 586 33.06 -9.86 -26.73
N TYR A 587 34.07 -10.27 -25.96
CA TYR A 587 34.97 -9.39 -25.24
C TYR A 587 35.69 -8.41 -26.17
N ASN A 588 36.29 -8.89 -27.26
CA ASN A 588 37.01 -8.06 -28.22
C ASN A 588 36.08 -7.06 -28.94
N VAL A 589 34.89 -7.50 -29.37
CA VAL A 589 33.93 -6.64 -30.06
C VAL A 589 33.46 -5.49 -29.16
N ILE A 590 33.19 -5.78 -27.88
CA ILE A 590 32.74 -4.78 -26.92
C ILE A 590 33.87 -3.80 -26.60
N LEU A 591 35.09 -4.29 -26.36
CA LEU A 591 36.23 -3.43 -26.05
C LEU A 591 36.66 -2.55 -27.22
N ASP A 592 36.66 -3.08 -28.44
CA ASP A 592 36.96 -2.28 -29.64
C ASP A 592 36.00 -1.09 -29.78
N ARG A 593 34.71 -1.32 -29.51
CA ARG A 593 33.69 -0.27 -29.52
C ARG A 593 33.93 0.79 -28.44
N ILE A 594 34.26 0.35 -27.22
CA ILE A 594 34.55 1.23 -26.08
C ILE A 594 35.79 2.09 -26.36
N PHE A 595 36.91 1.48 -26.77
CA PHE A 595 38.17 2.21 -26.97
C PHE A 595 38.20 3.03 -28.26
N SER A 596 37.35 2.71 -29.24
CA SER A 596 37.12 3.55 -30.42
C SER A 596 36.15 4.72 -30.14
N ASN A 597 35.65 4.87 -28.91
CA ASN A 597 34.68 5.89 -28.50
C ASN A 597 33.42 5.94 -29.39
N LYS A 598 32.92 4.77 -29.81
CA LYS A 598 31.70 4.68 -30.63
C LYS A 598 30.53 4.19 -29.76
N LEU A 599 29.35 4.76 -29.96
CA LEU A 599 28.13 4.31 -29.28
C LEU A 599 27.75 2.89 -29.73
N GLY A 600 27.27 2.06 -28.81
CA GLY A 600 26.83 0.70 -29.12
C GLY A 600 26.07 0.04 -27.96
N ALA A 601 25.12 -0.83 -28.31
CA ALA A 601 24.38 -1.66 -27.37
C ALA A 601 24.61 -3.13 -27.74
N PHE A 602 24.86 -3.97 -26.72
CA PHE A 602 25.18 -5.38 -26.92
C PHE A 602 24.29 -6.25 -26.02
N PHE A 603 23.69 -7.28 -26.61
CA PHE A 603 22.99 -8.32 -25.89
C PHE A 603 23.82 -9.61 -25.93
N ILE A 604 24.25 -10.09 -24.76
CA ILE A 604 25.00 -11.34 -24.64
C ILE A 604 24.03 -12.43 -24.20
N ASP A 605 23.65 -13.28 -25.14
CA ASP A 605 22.91 -14.50 -24.83
C ASP A 605 23.85 -15.62 -24.41
N GLY A 606 23.47 -16.36 -23.38
CA GLY A 606 24.25 -17.48 -22.88
C GLY A 606 23.40 -18.36 -21.97
N PRO A 607 23.32 -19.68 -22.21
CA PRO A 607 22.66 -20.62 -21.32
C PRO A 607 23.22 -20.64 -19.88
N CYS A 608 22.56 -21.35 -18.97
CA CYS A 608 23.07 -21.53 -17.62
C CYS A 608 24.43 -22.27 -17.65
N GLY A 609 25.41 -21.83 -16.87
CA GLY A 609 26.74 -22.47 -16.79
C GLY A 609 27.77 -22.00 -17.83
N THR A 610 27.41 -21.14 -18.80
CA THR A 610 28.35 -20.69 -19.86
C THR A 610 29.32 -19.58 -19.45
N GLY A 611 29.41 -19.25 -18.16
CA GLY A 611 30.38 -18.28 -17.65
C GLY A 611 30.09 -16.81 -18.00
N LYS A 612 28.82 -16.40 -18.19
CA LYS A 612 28.47 -14.98 -18.45
C LYS A 612 29.05 -14.00 -17.42
N SER A 613 28.94 -14.34 -16.14
CA SER A 613 29.51 -13.52 -15.05
C SER A 613 31.04 -13.42 -15.14
N PHE A 614 31.71 -14.46 -15.66
CA PHE A 614 33.15 -14.47 -15.87
C PHE A 614 33.57 -13.48 -16.97
N LEU A 615 32.83 -13.46 -18.09
CA LEU A 615 33.01 -12.47 -19.16
C LEU A 615 32.77 -11.03 -18.68
N TYR A 616 31.70 -10.80 -17.89
CA TYR A 616 31.41 -9.46 -17.35
C TYR A 616 32.51 -8.97 -16.40
N ARG A 617 33.07 -9.86 -15.57
CA ARG A 617 34.21 -9.52 -14.71
C ARG A 617 35.44 -9.13 -15.52
N ALA A 618 35.77 -9.87 -16.57
CA ALA A 618 36.89 -9.55 -17.46
C ALA A 618 36.72 -8.17 -18.12
N LEU A 619 35.52 -7.87 -18.65
CA LEU A 619 35.21 -6.57 -19.25
C LEU A 619 35.35 -5.42 -18.24
N LEU A 620 34.75 -5.57 -17.04
CA LEU A 620 34.82 -4.55 -15.99
C LEU A 620 36.27 -4.28 -15.55
N ALA A 621 37.06 -5.34 -15.37
CA ALA A 621 38.45 -5.24 -14.96
C ALA A 621 39.29 -4.47 -15.99
N THR A 622 39.18 -4.83 -17.27
CA THR A 622 39.97 -4.20 -18.33
C THR A 622 39.59 -2.75 -18.59
N VAL A 623 38.28 -2.42 -18.56
CA VAL A 623 37.82 -1.05 -18.77
C VAL A 623 38.26 -0.16 -17.60
N ARG A 624 38.08 -0.61 -16.36
CA ARG A 624 38.49 0.15 -15.16
C ARG A 624 40.00 0.30 -15.05
N HIS A 625 40.78 -0.74 -15.36
CA HIS A 625 42.24 -0.67 -15.34
C HIS A 625 42.81 0.34 -16.33
N ARG A 626 42.14 0.55 -17.47
CA ARG A 626 42.52 1.59 -18.44
C ARG A 626 42.01 3.00 -18.08
N GLY A 627 41.48 3.20 -16.88
CA GLY A 627 41.01 4.50 -16.39
C GLY A 627 39.62 4.93 -16.88
N PHE A 628 38.91 4.05 -17.60
CA PHE A 628 37.54 4.32 -18.04
C PHE A 628 36.52 4.01 -16.93
N ARG A 629 35.37 4.69 -16.96
CA ARG A 629 34.28 4.48 -16.01
C ARG A 629 33.36 3.37 -16.51
N ALA A 630 33.14 2.33 -15.69
CA ALA A 630 32.26 1.21 -16.02
C ALA A 630 31.31 0.90 -14.85
N LEU A 631 30.01 1.10 -15.06
CA LEU A 631 28.98 0.85 -14.05
C LEU A 631 28.45 -0.60 -14.17
N ALA A 632 28.47 -1.33 -13.06
CA ALA A 632 27.94 -2.69 -12.99
C ALA A 632 26.57 -2.71 -12.29
N THR A 633 25.48 -2.93 -13.04
CA THR A 633 24.11 -2.95 -12.51
C THR A 633 23.43 -4.31 -12.69
N ALA A 634 22.66 -4.74 -11.69
CA ALA A 634 21.87 -5.98 -11.74
C ALA A 634 20.44 -5.77 -11.20
N SER A 635 19.52 -6.68 -11.53
CA SER A 635 18.12 -6.62 -11.06
C SER A 635 17.90 -7.14 -9.63
N SER A 636 18.91 -7.78 -9.03
CA SER A 636 18.84 -8.29 -7.65
C SER A 636 20.18 -8.14 -6.93
N GLY A 637 20.14 -8.04 -5.59
CA GLY A 637 21.34 -7.91 -4.76
C GLY A 637 22.29 -9.12 -4.86
N VAL A 638 21.73 -10.32 -5.03
CA VAL A 638 22.54 -11.55 -5.24
C VAL A 638 23.31 -11.47 -6.56
N ALA A 639 22.64 -11.06 -7.64
CA ALA A 639 23.30 -10.88 -8.93
C ALA A 639 24.36 -9.76 -8.90
N ALA A 640 24.08 -8.67 -8.18
CA ALA A 640 25.03 -7.57 -7.99
C ALA A 640 26.31 -8.03 -7.24
N SER A 641 26.16 -8.89 -6.22
CA SER A 641 27.30 -9.39 -5.42
C SER A 641 28.32 -10.23 -6.21
N HIS A 642 27.93 -10.74 -7.39
CA HIS A 642 28.83 -11.50 -8.26
C HIS A 642 29.69 -10.62 -9.17
N LEU A 643 29.50 -9.30 -9.18
CA LEU A 643 30.24 -8.34 -9.98
C LEU A 643 31.04 -7.39 -9.07
N PRO A 644 32.32 -7.12 -9.37
CA PRO A 644 33.10 -6.12 -8.65
C PRO A 644 32.42 -4.74 -8.71
N GLY A 645 32.08 -4.18 -7.54
CA GLY A 645 31.33 -2.93 -7.44
C GLY A 645 29.90 -3.00 -8.00
N GLY A 646 29.31 -4.19 -8.08
CA GLY A 646 27.95 -4.37 -8.58
C GLY A 646 26.89 -3.75 -7.66
N ARG A 647 25.89 -3.10 -8.27
CA ARG A 647 24.74 -2.49 -7.57
C ARG A 647 23.41 -2.93 -8.18
N THR A 648 22.32 -2.72 -7.46
CA THR A 648 20.98 -2.99 -8.01
C THR A 648 20.49 -1.81 -8.85
N ALA A 649 19.79 -2.05 -9.95
CA ALA A 649 19.23 -0.99 -10.81
C ALA A 649 18.19 -0.07 -10.11
N HIS A 650 17.76 -0.42 -8.89
CA HIS A 650 16.78 0.33 -8.11
C HIS A 650 17.40 1.35 -7.14
N PHE A 651 18.73 1.38 -7.00
CA PHE A 651 19.47 2.21 -6.05
C PHE A 651 20.70 2.86 -6.68
#